data_AF-A0A1T4KMA3-F1
#
_entry.id   AF-A0A1T4KMA3-F1
#
_cell.length_a   1.000
_cell.length_b   1.000
_cell.length_c   1.000
_cell.angle_alpha   90.00
_cell.angle_beta   90.00
_cell.angle_gamma   90.00
#
_symmetry.space_group_name_H-M   'P 1'
#
loop_
_entity.id
_entity.type
_entity.pdbx_description
1 polymer ?
#
loop_
_entity_poly.entity_id
_entity_poly.type
_entity_poly.pdbx_seq_one_letter_code
_entity_poly.pdbx_strand_id
1 'polypeptide(L)'
;MNLGTFLAALIPLVGIGALAFLIRWQTQEGEGGVDRSPSRRARAWAISFMAILLVGSVLQLVGLYSGDPGTLALFSLAATVAGSAALQRDRIGRKIDGFLGSGLRRGAILLVRDLVIVLLVSAIAFYAHEISWNDSISWMDATSRLWEQGMITLAMLMMYFLFQHRSWGCNFLLVALFLIGVAEYYVIVLKGSAIMPGDLFALGTAAAVSGGLNFSFGPSVLLAAAITCLGLGVLAFVSPVASAESGSTVGAAAKAGSDVEDAAAKGRIARRVLALVLNLVLAAACCMGTVACTQGAHGYIAGNKTKFWEPVKAYRANGFLTSFVSIAYEMPIRKPEGYSTEAAEQIQSTYASKAEADVASWKKYQAANAQFGTKQPAIVCIMNETFADISVLGNFGYTGPAFYNSMDDCLMRGKLYTSVLGGGTCNSEFEFLTGNSMAYVGTGKYPYNLYSMDKVETLASQLKDLGYSTTAIHPNLASNWKRDKVYQQFGFDQFIDVNGFQNAPCFHSGVTDAATYDKVLDILKNNDGPQFIFDVTMQNHTGYDQFNIPQELLTNYSIPNQSDYDNAQLNEYLTCIQQSDKDLQYLIGELKKLDRPVILLFFGDHQPSISQWENDRITPAENPDSLDHIMKTYQTTYIVWANYDVAENSQTSENRATSVNYLSAILAQQAGIPLTDYQKANLGMSQTMPAISAIGAMDADGHYYETTDTTSPLASQISDLENINYLNFGSRV
;
A
#
# COMPACT_ATOMS: atom_id res chain seq x y z
N MET A 1 27.66 22.05 1.03
CA MET A 1 27.50 21.53 2.41
C MET A 1 27.77 22.66 3.39
N ASN A 2 26.84 22.99 4.29
CA ASN A 2 27.00 24.05 5.29
C ASN A 2 27.79 23.53 6.51
N LEU A 3 28.51 24.42 7.21
CA LEU A 3 29.30 24.13 8.40
C LEU A 3 28.48 23.41 9.49
N GLY A 4 27.21 23.76 9.65
CA GLY A 4 26.31 23.09 10.61
C GLY A 4 26.12 21.60 10.32
N THR A 5 25.90 21.24 9.05
CA THR A 5 25.77 19.84 8.60
C THR A 5 27.05 19.05 8.88
N PHE A 6 28.21 19.66 8.61
CA PHE A 6 29.51 19.05 8.88
C PHE A 6 29.74 18.82 10.38
N LEU A 7 29.44 19.81 11.23
CA LEU A 7 29.58 19.68 12.68
C LEU A 7 28.63 18.63 13.26
N ALA A 8 27.38 18.55 12.78
CA ALA A 8 26.43 17.52 13.20
C ALA A 8 26.93 16.10 12.85
N ALA A 9 27.58 15.92 11.70
CA ALA A 9 28.14 14.63 11.30
C ALA A 9 29.28 14.14 12.20
N LEU A 10 29.90 15.01 13.01
CA LEU A 10 30.92 14.63 13.98
C LEU A 10 30.34 13.98 15.24
N ILE A 11 29.05 14.16 15.53
CA ILE A 11 28.39 13.67 16.75
C ILE A 11 28.52 12.13 16.87
N PRO A 12 28.18 11.32 15.84
CA PRO A 12 28.34 9.86 15.94
C PRO A 12 29.81 9.43 16.01
N LEU A 13 30.75 10.19 15.43
CA LEU A 13 32.18 9.89 15.46
C LEU A 13 32.76 9.96 16.89
N VAL A 14 32.22 10.82 17.75
CA VAL A 14 32.58 10.86 19.18
C VAL A 14 32.26 9.51 19.84
N GLY A 15 31.10 8.92 19.51
CA GLY A 15 30.72 7.59 19.98
C GLY A 15 31.66 6.48 19.51
N ILE A 16 32.09 6.53 18.25
CA ILE A 16 33.08 5.60 17.69
C ILE A 16 34.40 5.71 18.47
N GLY A 17 34.88 6.94 18.70
CA GLY A 17 36.08 7.20 19.49
C GLY A 17 35.99 6.64 20.91
N ALA A 18 34.84 6.81 21.57
CA ALA A 18 34.60 6.28 22.91
C ALA A 18 34.63 4.74 22.96
N LEU A 19 33.97 4.07 22.00
CA LEU A 19 33.98 2.60 21.92
C LEU A 19 35.37 2.05 21.59
N ALA A 20 36.09 2.67 20.66
CA ALA A 20 37.46 2.29 20.32
C ALA A 20 38.41 2.45 21.52
N PHE A 21 38.27 3.55 22.26
CA PHE A 21 39.00 3.79 23.51
C PHE A 21 38.69 2.71 24.55
N LEU A 22 37.41 2.38 24.79
CA LEU A 22 37.02 1.35 25.75
C LEU A 22 37.56 -0.03 25.38
N ILE A 23 37.52 -0.42 24.10
CA ILE A 23 38.10 -1.68 23.62
C ILE A 23 39.60 -1.72 23.93
N ARG A 24 40.33 -0.65 23.58
CA ARG A 24 41.79 -0.56 23.80
C ARG A 24 42.12 -0.60 25.29
N TRP A 25 41.44 0.21 26.09
CA TRP A 25 41.66 0.31 27.53
C TRP A 25 41.44 -1.04 28.23
N GLN A 26 40.33 -1.74 27.95
CA GLN A 26 40.07 -3.05 28.56
C GLN A 26 41.03 -4.15 28.06
N THR A 27 41.57 -4.01 26.85
CA THR A 27 42.58 -4.94 26.32
C THR A 27 43.91 -4.74 27.03
N GLN A 28 44.34 -3.49 27.22
CA GLN A 28 45.59 -3.14 27.92
C GLN A 28 45.55 -3.48 29.42
N GLU A 29 44.43 -3.22 30.11
CA GLU A 29 44.28 -3.62 31.51
C GLU A 29 44.27 -5.15 31.71
N GLY A 30 43.97 -5.93 30.67
CA GLY A 30 43.97 -7.39 30.71
C GLY A 30 45.35 -8.03 30.69
N GLU A 31 46.39 -7.31 30.27
CA GLU A 31 47.77 -7.83 30.17
C GLU A 31 48.49 -7.88 31.54
N GLY A 32 47.93 -7.26 32.58
CA GLY A 32 48.51 -7.19 33.94
C GLY A 32 48.18 -8.36 34.89
N GLY A 33 47.53 -9.43 34.40
CA GLY A 33 47.14 -10.59 35.20
C GLY A 33 45.69 -10.52 35.69
N VAL A 34 44.96 -11.62 35.47
CA VAL A 34 43.51 -11.83 35.60
C VAL A 34 42.72 -11.49 34.33
N ASP A 35 42.04 -12.53 33.82
CA ASP A 35 41.12 -12.64 32.67
C ASP A 35 40.09 -11.49 32.53
N ARG A 36 40.57 -10.30 32.10
CA ARG A 36 39.78 -9.05 32.00
C ARG A 36 39.59 -8.54 30.57
N SER A 37 40.26 -9.12 29.57
CA SER A 37 40.08 -8.69 28.17
C SER A 37 38.65 -9.00 27.68
N PRO A 38 38.03 -8.12 26.88
CA PRO A 38 36.70 -8.37 26.33
C PRO A 38 36.77 -9.56 25.37
N SER A 39 35.79 -10.47 25.44
CA SER A 39 35.76 -11.62 24.53
C SER A 39 35.66 -11.19 23.07
N ARG A 40 35.99 -12.12 22.16
CA ARG A 40 35.75 -11.91 20.71
C ARG A 40 34.31 -11.50 20.41
N ARG A 41 33.33 -12.04 21.16
CA ARG A 41 31.91 -11.70 21.02
C ARG A 41 31.60 -10.29 21.51
N ALA A 42 32.12 -9.89 22.66
CA ALA A 42 31.94 -8.53 23.19
C ALA A 42 32.53 -7.48 22.24
N ARG A 43 33.73 -7.75 21.68
CA ARG A 43 34.33 -6.89 20.65
C ARG A 43 33.51 -6.84 19.37
N ALA A 44 33.02 -7.98 18.89
CA ALA A 44 32.19 -8.03 17.68
C ALA A 44 30.93 -7.15 17.82
N TRP A 45 30.24 -7.22 18.97
CA TRP A 45 29.11 -6.34 19.25
C TRP A 45 29.49 -4.86 19.22
N ALA A 46 30.57 -4.47 19.92
CA ALA A 46 31.01 -3.08 19.93
C ALA A 46 31.38 -2.57 18.53
N ILE A 47 32.01 -3.41 17.70
CA ILE A 47 32.31 -3.10 16.30
C ILE A 47 31.04 -2.90 15.48
N SER A 48 30.00 -3.73 15.67
CA SER A 48 28.71 -3.52 15.03
C SER A 48 28.09 -2.17 15.38
N PHE A 49 28.16 -1.74 16.65
CA PHE A 49 27.67 -0.40 17.04
C PHE A 49 28.51 0.74 16.48
N MET A 50 29.83 0.57 16.34
CA MET A 50 30.67 1.54 15.63
C MET A 50 30.27 1.67 14.15
N ALA A 51 29.91 0.57 13.49
CA ALA A 51 29.41 0.60 12.12
C ALA A 51 28.05 1.31 12.02
N ILE A 52 27.13 1.08 12.98
CA ILE A 52 25.84 1.78 13.06
C ILE A 52 26.04 3.29 13.24
N LEU A 53 26.97 3.71 14.12
CA LEU A 53 27.32 5.12 14.30
C LEU A 53 27.88 5.74 13.02
N LEU A 54 28.71 5.01 12.28
CA LEU A 54 29.24 5.47 11.00
C LEU A 54 28.12 5.72 9.98
N VAL A 55 27.09 4.86 9.93
CA VAL A 55 25.91 5.10 9.09
C VAL A 55 25.24 6.42 9.45
N GLY A 56 25.05 6.72 10.73
CA GLY A 56 24.47 8.01 11.15
C GLY A 56 25.28 9.23 10.68
N SER A 57 26.62 9.16 10.76
CA SER A 57 27.49 10.21 10.21
C SER A 57 27.36 10.35 8.70
N VAL A 58 27.30 9.22 7.97
CA VAL A 58 27.15 9.22 6.51
C VAL A 58 25.81 9.83 6.12
N LEU A 59 24.70 9.41 6.73
CA LEU A 59 23.36 9.95 6.44
C LEU A 59 23.32 11.48 6.57
N GLN A 60 23.94 12.03 7.62
CA GLN A 60 24.04 13.47 7.82
C GLN A 60 24.90 14.17 6.75
N LEU A 61 26.02 13.56 6.34
CA LEU A 61 26.94 14.13 5.33
C LEU A 61 26.36 14.12 3.92
N VAL A 62 25.64 13.06 3.56
CA VAL A 62 25.03 12.92 2.22
C VAL A 62 23.67 13.63 2.12
N GLY A 63 23.20 14.26 3.20
CA GLY A 63 21.93 14.99 3.22
C GLY A 63 20.69 14.10 3.23
N LEU A 64 20.84 12.80 3.53
CA LEU A 64 19.72 11.86 3.63
C LEU A 64 19.05 11.88 5.01
N TYR A 65 19.47 12.74 5.93
CA TYR A 65 18.78 12.98 7.20
C TYR A 65 18.30 14.42 7.26
N SER A 66 16.99 14.59 7.43
CA SER A 66 16.29 15.89 7.42
C SER A 66 15.92 16.38 8.83
N GLY A 67 16.28 15.65 9.88
CA GLY A 67 15.94 15.98 11.25
C GLY A 67 16.93 16.89 11.99
N ASP A 68 16.64 17.15 13.26
CA ASP A 68 17.44 18.03 14.10
C ASP A 68 18.72 17.33 14.64
N PRO A 69 19.78 18.10 14.98
CA PRO A 69 21.01 17.53 15.55
C PRO A 69 20.83 16.84 16.91
N GLY A 70 19.79 17.19 17.68
CA GLY A 70 19.50 16.57 18.98
C GLY A 70 19.05 15.13 18.83
N THR A 71 18.19 14.85 17.85
CA THR A 71 17.78 13.47 17.55
C THR A 71 18.97 12.62 17.06
N LEU A 72 19.90 13.19 16.27
CA LEU A 72 21.15 12.53 15.89
C LEU A 72 22.05 12.25 17.11
N ALA A 73 22.08 13.16 18.09
CA ALA A 73 22.81 12.96 19.34
C ALA A 73 22.19 11.86 20.21
N LEU A 74 20.86 11.77 20.29
CA LEU A 74 20.17 10.69 21.00
C LEU A 74 20.46 9.31 20.38
N PHE A 75 20.40 9.21 19.05
CA PHE A 75 20.82 8.00 18.33
C PHE A 75 22.28 7.62 18.65
N SER A 76 23.17 8.61 18.60
CA SER A 76 24.59 8.40 18.85
C SER A 76 24.86 7.94 20.29
N LEU A 77 24.16 8.54 21.25
CA LEU A 77 24.22 8.17 22.66
C LEU A 77 23.71 6.74 22.87
N ALA A 78 22.55 6.39 22.32
CA ALA A 78 21.95 5.07 22.44
C ALA A 78 22.87 3.97 21.89
N ALA A 79 23.41 4.15 20.68
CA ALA A 79 24.36 3.21 20.08
C ALA A 79 25.66 3.08 20.89
N THR A 80 26.18 4.19 21.42
CA THR A 80 27.39 4.20 22.27
C THR A 80 27.15 3.49 23.60
N VAL A 81 26.00 3.73 24.26
CA VAL A 81 25.61 3.07 25.50
C VAL A 81 25.42 1.57 25.26
N ALA A 82 24.73 1.18 24.19
CA ALA A 82 24.53 -0.22 23.84
C ALA A 82 25.85 -0.95 23.55
N GLY A 83 26.76 -0.33 22.78
CA GLY A 83 28.09 -0.87 22.53
C GLY A 83 28.94 -0.98 23.80
N SER A 84 28.86 0.01 24.69
CA SER A 84 29.56 0.01 25.98
C SER A 84 29.03 -1.09 26.91
N ALA A 85 27.71 -1.27 26.97
CA ALA A 85 27.07 -2.34 27.73
C ALA A 85 27.47 -3.72 27.19
N ALA A 86 27.51 -3.88 25.86
CA ALA A 86 27.97 -5.12 25.23
C ALA A 86 29.43 -5.46 25.54
N LEU A 87 30.30 -4.47 25.73
CA LEU A 87 31.68 -4.69 26.21
C LEU A 87 31.72 -5.18 27.66
N GLN A 88 30.78 -4.74 28.50
CA GLN A 88 30.69 -5.16 29.91
C GLN A 88 30.02 -6.54 30.09
N ARG A 89 29.45 -7.13 29.03
CA ARG A 89 28.66 -8.37 29.11
C ARG A 89 29.37 -9.51 29.83
N ASP A 90 30.66 -9.71 29.56
CA ASP A 90 31.40 -10.86 30.08
C ASP A 90 31.71 -10.66 31.56
N ARG A 91 32.02 -9.41 31.96
CA ARG A 91 32.26 -9.04 33.34
C ARG A 91 31.00 -9.18 34.19
N ILE A 92 29.86 -8.74 33.66
CA ILE A 92 28.55 -8.87 34.31
C ILE A 92 28.15 -10.35 34.36
N GLY A 93 28.30 -11.08 33.26
CA GLY A 93 28.05 -12.52 33.18
C GLY A 93 28.84 -13.32 34.22
N ARG A 94 30.14 -13.04 34.37
CA ARG A 94 30.97 -13.68 35.41
C ARG A 94 30.51 -13.39 36.84
N LYS A 95 30.05 -12.16 37.13
CA LYS A 95 29.50 -11.82 38.45
C LYS A 95 28.22 -12.60 38.74
N ILE A 96 27.34 -12.69 37.75
CA ILE A 96 26.11 -13.48 37.84
C ILE A 96 26.47 -14.96 38.02
N ASP A 97 27.40 -15.50 37.23
CA ASP A 97 27.86 -16.88 37.35
C ASP A 97 28.53 -17.18 38.70
N GLY A 98 29.25 -16.22 39.29
CA GLY A 98 29.86 -16.38 40.62
C GLY A 98 28.83 -16.49 41.75
N PHE A 99 27.63 -15.95 41.57
CA PHE A 99 26.52 -16.05 42.52
C PHE A 99 25.69 -17.34 42.31
N LEU A 100 25.68 -17.85 41.08
CA LEU A 100 24.89 -18.99 40.65
C LEU A 100 25.78 -20.25 40.59
N GLY A 101 25.76 -21.08 41.64
CA GLY A 101 26.49 -22.36 41.70
C GLY A 101 26.22 -23.30 40.50
N SER A 102 26.82 -24.50 40.47
CA SER A 102 26.66 -25.42 39.33
C SER A 102 25.33 -26.21 39.34
N GLY A 103 24.92 -26.72 38.17
CA GLY A 103 23.79 -27.66 38.03
C GLY A 103 22.47 -27.05 37.54
N LEU A 104 21.35 -27.75 37.76
CA LEU A 104 20.02 -27.40 37.24
C LEU A 104 19.55 -25.98 37.63
N ARG A 105 19.85 -25.54 38.86
CA ARG A 105 19.48 -24.20 39.35
C ARG A 105 20.05 -23.08 38.49
N ARG A 106 21.30 -23.21 38.02
CA ARG A 106 21.93 -22.23 37.13
C ARG A 106 21.27 -22.21 35.76
N GLY A 107 20.99 -23.37 35.18
CA GLY A 107 20.28 -23.47 33.90
C GLY A 107 18.91 -22.79 33.95
N ALA A 108 18.14 -23.03 35.02
CA ALA A 108 16.84 -22.40 35.23
C ALA A 108 16.94 -20.86 35.36
N ILE A 109 17.92 -20.35 36.12
CA ILE A 109 18.07 -18.91 36.34
C ILE A 109 18.54 -18.19 35.06
N LEU A 110 19.45 -18.79 34.29
CA LEU A 110 19.87 -18.26 32.99
C LEU A 110 18.71 -18.24 31.99
N LEU A 111 17.87 -19.29 31.98
CA LEU A 111 16.65 -19.30 31.18
C LEU A 111 15.69 -18.19 31.61
N VAL A 112 15.41 -18.03 32.90
CA VAL A 112 14.54 -16.95 33.41
C VAL A 112 15.09 -15.58 33.03
N ARG A 113 16.40 -15.35 33.18
CA ARG A 113 17.07 -14.13 32.72
C ARG A 113 16.80 -13.89 31.24
N ASP A 114 17.03 -14.89 30.39
CA ASP A 114 16.88 -14.75 28.95
C ASP A 114 15.40 -14.52 28.55
N LEU A 115 14.45 -15.14 29.25
CA LEU A 115 13.02 -14.88 29.05
C LEU A 115 12.64 -13.44 29.46
N VAL A 116 13.19 -12.91 30.55
CA VAL A 116 12.99 -11.50 30.96
C VAL A 116 13.61 -10.55 29.94
N ILE A 117 14.80 -10.87 29.43
CA ILE A 117 15.46 -10.11 28.36
C ILE A 117 14.59 -10.11 27.10
N VAL A 118 14.10 -11.28 26.68
CA VAL A 118 13.23 -11.38 25.49
C VAL A 118 11.93 -10.59 25.67
N LEU A 119 11.32 -10.63 26.86
CA LEU A 119 10.13 -9.84 27.18
C LEU A 119 10.39 -8.33 27.18
N LEU A 120 11.53 -7.89 27.72
CA LEU A 120 11.92 -6.49 27.68
C LEU A 120 12.18 -6.04 26.23
N VAL A 121 12.88 -6.87 25.46
CA VAL A 121 13.24 -6.57 24.07
C VAL A 121 12.02 -6.61 23.16
N SER A 122 11.01 -7.46 23.43
CA SER A 122 9.78 -7.43 22.67
C SER A 122 9.04 -6.10 22.86
N ALA A 123 9.05 -5.53 24.07
CA ALA A 123 8.50 -4.18 24.31
C ALA A 123 9.31 -3.10 23.58
N ILE A 124 10.64 -3.22 23.57
CA ILE A 124 11.51 -2.32 22.79
C ILE A 124 11.21 -2.44 21.29
N ALA A 125 10.99 -3.65 20.78
CA ALA A 125 10.72 -3.90 19.37
C ALA A 125 9.37 -3.30 18.93
N PHE A 126 8.34 -3.40 19.77
CA PHE A 126 7.08 -2.69 19.56
C PHE A 126 7.31 -1.18 19.36
N TYR A 127 8.05 -0.54 20.26
CA TYR A 127 8.33 0.89 20.15
C TYR A 127 9.23 1.23 18.96
N ALA A 128 10.24 0.42 18.67
CA ALA A 128 11.12 0.60 17.51
C ALA A 128 10.35 0.50 16.19
N HIS A 129 9.30 -0.32 16.14
CA HIS A 129 8.40 -0.44 15.00
C HIS A 129 7.49 0.79 14.90
N GLU A 130 6.64 1.01 15.90
CA GLU A 130 5.56 1.99 15.84
C GLU A 130 6.05 3.43 15.78
N ILE A 131 7.08 3.82 16.56
CA ILE A 131 7.48 5.24 16.69
C ILE A 131 8.05 5.83 15.40
N SER A 132 8.47 4.97 14.46
CA SER A 132 9.05 5.43 13.19
C SER A 132 8.03 6.15 12.31
N TRP A 133 6.74 5.81 12.45
CA TRP A 133 5.65 6.30 11.61
C TRP A 133 4.39 6.73 12.39
N ASN A 134 4.12 6.15 13.57
CA ASN A 134 2.93 6.42 14.38
C ASN A 134 3.18 7.54 15.40
N ASP A 135 2.85 8.77 15.02
CA ASP A 135 2.85 9.96 15.87
C ASP A 135 1.81 9.92 17.01
N SER A 136 0.86 9.00 16.96
CA SER A 136 -0.28 8.88 17.86
C SER A 136 -0.16 7.69 18.82
N ILE A 137 1.05 7.12 18.97
CA ILE A 137 1.30 5.92 19.79
C ILE A 137 0.83 6.03 21.26
N SER A 138 0.78 7.25 21.82
CA SER A 138 0.27 7.48 23.19
C SER A 138 -1.24 7.32 23.32
N TRP A 139 -1.96 7.47 22.20
CA TRP A 139 -3.43 7.39 22.11
C TRP A 139 -3.91 6.10 21.46
N MET A 140 -2.97 5.21 21.11
CA MET A 140 -3.28 3.91 20.54
C MET A 140 -4.11 3.07 21.51
N ASP A 141 -5.11 2.35 20.98
CA ASP A 141 -5.98 1.51 21.78
C ASP A 141 -5.17 0.49 22.60
N ALA A 142 -5.44 0.45 23.90
CA ALA A 142 -4.66 -0.34 24.84
C ALA A 142 -4.79 -1.85 24.57
N THR A 143 -5.95 -2.31 24.09
CA THR A 143 -6.18 -3.74 23.81
C THR A 143 -5.43 -4.16 22.55
N SER A 144 -5.51 -3.35 21.50
CA SER A 144 -4.81 -3.55 20.23
C SER A 144 -3.31 -3.54 20.43
N ARG A 145 -2.81 -2.65 21.31
CA ARG A 145 -1.43 -2.65 21.77
C ARG A 145 -1.01 -3.95 22.45
N LEU A 146 -1.86 -4.51 23.32
CA LEU A 146 -1.58 -5.78 23.99
C LEU A 146 -1.54 -6.94 23.00
N TRP A 147 -2.43 -6.94 22.00
CA TRP A 147 -2.39 -7.94 20.93
C TRP A 147 -1.10 -7.87 20.13
N GLU A 148 -0.70 -6.68 19.70
CA GLU A 148 0.55 -6.48 18.95
C GLU A 148 1.77 -6.88 19.78
N GLN A 149 1.84 -6.42 21.03
CA GLN A 149 2.91 -6.80 21.95
C GLN A 149 2.96 -8.32 22.18
N GLY A 150 1.80 -8.98 22.26
CA GLY A 150 1.67 -10.43 22.37
C GLY A 150 2.23 -11.15 21.14
N MET A 151 1.86 -10.70 19.94
CA MET A 151 2.38 -11.24 18.67
C MET A 151 3.91 -11.13 18.59
N ILE A 152 4.46 -9.95 18.89
CA ILE A 152 5.92 -9.71 18.89
C ILE A 152 6.62 -10.58 19.94
N THR A 153 6.07 -10.66 21.15
CA THR A 153 6.67 -11.45 22.25
C THR A 153 6.72 -12.94 21.90
N LEU A 154 5.63 -13.50 21.39
CA LEU A 154 5.57 -14.91 21.00
C LEU A 154 6.45 -15.21 19.79
N ALA A 155 6.52 -14.31 18.81
CA ALA A 155 7.44 -14.43 17.68
C ALA A 155 8.92 -14.38 18.12
N MET A 156 9.26 -13.51 19.08
CA MET A 156 10.61 -13.45 19.65
C MET A 156 10.97 -14.71 20.45
N LEU A 157 10.04 -15.24 21.25
CA LEU A 157 10.23 -16.50 21.97
C LEU A 157 10.39 -17.69 21.00
N MET A 158 9.58 -17.72 19.93
CA MET A 158 9.73 -18.70 18.85
C MET A 158 11.14 -18.66 18.27
N MET A 159 11.63 -17.47 17.90
CA MET A 159 13.00 -17.29 17.41
C MET A 159 14.05 -17.71 18.45
N TYR A 160 13.87 -17.36 19.72
CA TYR A 160 14.79 -17.74 20.79
C TYR A 160 14.93 -19.27 20.93
N PHE A 161 13.82 -20.01 20.89
CA PHE A 161 13.84 -21.47 20.95
C PHE A 161 14.35 -22.12 19.66
N LEU A 162 13.92 -21.64 18.48
CA LEU A 162 14.36 -22.13 17.17
C LEU A 162 15.89 -22.06 17.05
N PHE A 163 16.49 -20.97 17.51
CA PHE A 163 17.94 -20.76 17.49
C PHE A 163 18.67 -21.28 18.74
N GLN A 164 18.04 -22.19 19.49
CA GLN A 164 18.62 -22.89 20.63
C GLN A 164 19.24 -21.94 21.67
N HIS A 165 18.44 -20.94 22.08
CA HIS A 165 18.75 -19.98 23.14
C HIS A 165 19.86 -19.00 22.76
N ARG A 166 19.98 -18.69 21.47
CA ARG A 166 20.88 -17.66 20.92
C ARG A 166 20.08 -16.41 20.54
N SER A 167 20.64 -15.23 20.78
CA SER A 167 19.98 -13.97 20.44
C SER A 167 19.86 -13.67 18.94
N TRP A 168 20.48 -14.45 18.06
CA TRP A 168 20.51 -14.12 16.62
C TRP A 168 19.12 -14.04 15.99
N GLY A 169 18.22 -14.96 16.34
CA GLY A 169 16.84 -14.90 15.86
C GLY A 169 16.08 -13.68 16.38
N CYS A 170 16.26 -13.33 17.66
CA CYS A 170 15.65 -12.13 18.25
C CYS A 170 16.25 -10.83 17.67
N ASN A 171 17.57 -10.80 17.41
CA ASN A 171 18.25 -9.68 16.76
C ASN A 171 17.66 -9.45 15.36
N PHE A 172 17.52 -10.53 14.58
CA PHE A 172 16.93 -10.48 13.25
C PHE A 172 15.51 -9.93 13.30
N LEU A 173 14.65 -10.45 14.18
CA LEU A 173 13.27 -10.00 14.29
C LEU A 173 13.16 -8.52 14.74
N LEU A 174 13.98 -8.09 15.71
CA LEU A 174 14.03 -6.69 16.13
C LEU A 174 14.40 -5.76 14.97
N VAL A 175 15.45 -6.10 14.21
CA VAL A 175 15.88 -5.30 13.05
C VAL A 175 14.84 -5.34 11.93
N ALA A 176 14.21 -6.50 11.68
CA ALA A 176 13.15 -6.62 10.68
C ALA A 176 11.94 -5.73 11.02
N LEU A 177 11.48 -5.72 12.28
CA LEU A 177 10.39 -4.85 12.73
C LEU A 177 10.76 -3.37 12.60
N PHE A 178 11.98 -2.97 12.94
CA PHE A 178 12.44 -1.60 12.68
C PHE A 178 12.37 -1.25 11.19
N LEU A 179 12.86 -2.13 10.31
CA LEU A 179 12.83 -1.88 8.86
C LEU A 179 11.41 -1.84 8.29
N ILE A 180 10.48 -2.64 8.82
CA ILE A 180 9.06 -2.56 8.45
C ILE A 180 8.49 -1.20 8.85
N GLY A 181 8.82 -0.69 10.04
CA GLY A 181 8.39 0.64 10.47
C GLY A 181 8.95 1.76 9.59
N VAL A 182 10.20 1.65 9.16
CA VAL A 182 10.80 2.58 8.18
C VAL A 182 10.08 2.50 6.84
N ALA A 183 9.72 1.30 6.36
CA ALA A 183 8.96 1.15 5.14
C ALA A 183 7.57 1.80 5.27
N GLU A 184 6.87 1.59 6.38
CA GLU A 184 5.56 2.18 6.66
C GLU A 184 5.62 3.72 6.67
N TYR A 185 6.64 4.30 7.31
CA TYR A 185 6.88 5.75 7.28
C TYR A 185 6.93 6.30 5.84
N TYR A 186 7.66 5.64 4.96
CA TYR A 186 7.76 6.09 3.56
C TYR A 186 6.48 5.85 2.77
N VAL A 187 5.76 4.75 3.02
CA VAL A 187 4.47 4.52 2.36
C VAL A 187 3.46 5.59 2.76
N ILE A 188 3.42 6.00 4.03
CA ILE A 188 2.55 7.09 4.49
C ILE A 188 2.94 8.42 3.83
N VAL A 189 4.23 8.76 3.84
CA VAL A 189 4.72 10.04 3.28
C VAL A 189 4.49 10.13 1.77
N LEU A 190 4.67 9.04 1.04
CA LEU A 190 4.62 9.04 -0.43
C LEU A 190 3.21 8.80 -0.99
N LYS A 191 2.45 7.89 -0.36
CA LYS A 191 1.15 7.42 -0.84
C LYS A 191 -0.03 8.03 -0.07
N GLY A 192 0.19 8.60 1.12
CA GLY A 192 -0.90 8.99 2.02
C GLY A 192 -1.69 7.78 2.55
N SER A 193 -1.10 6.58 2.51
CA SER A 193 -1.75 5.32 2.89
C SER A 193 -0.83 4.46 3.76
N ALA A 194 -1.34 3.35 4.30
CA ALA A 194 -0.55 2.38 5.06
C ALA A 194 -0.09 1.22 4.15
N ILE A 195 0.91 0.43 4.58
CA ILE A 195 1.24 -0.85 3.94
C ILE A 195 0.08 -1.81 4.13
N MET A 196 -0.60 -2.13 3.03
CA MET A 196 -1.69 -3.11 3.02
C MET A 196 -1.15 -4.51 2.67
N PRO A 197 -1.80 -5.59 3.13
CA PRO A 197 -1.43 -6.96 2.73
C PRO A 197 -1.38 -7.16 1.21
N GLY A 198 -2.24 -6.47 0.45
CA GLY A 198 -2.22 -6.45 -1.01
C GLY A 198 -0.90 -5.92 -1.60
N ASP A 199 -0.23 -4.98 -0.93
CA ASP A 199 1.02 -4.37 -1.42
C ASP A 199 2.17 -5.40 -1.48
N LEU A 200 2.15 -6.44 -0.64
CA LEU A 200 3.14 -7.54 -0.68
C LEU A 200 3.11 -8.27 -2.03
N PHE A 201 1.96 -8.33 -2.68
CA PHE A 201 1.80 -8.96 -3.98
C PHE A 201 2.08 -8.00 -5.14
N ALA A 202 2.29 -6.71 -4.85
CA ALA A 202 2.53 -5.63 -5.81
C ALA A 202 3.94 -4.99 -5.66
N LEU A 203 4.84 -5.58 -4.87
CA LEU A 203 6.19 -5.05 -4.61
C LEU A 203 7.00 -4.76 -5.89
N GLY A 204 6.85 -5.58 -6.93
CA GLY A 204 7.52 -5.37 -8.21
C GLY A 204 7.06 -4.07 -8.89
N THR A 205 5.76 -3.81 -8.88
CA THR A 205 5.17 -2.56 -9.37
C THR A 205 5.69 -1.38 -8.58
N ALA A 206 5.63 -1.45 -7.24
CA ALA A 206 6.06 -0.37 -6.35
C ALA A 206 7.54 0.02 -6.58
N ALA A 207 8.42 -0.97 -6.74
CA ALA A 207 9.83 -0.73 -7.00
C ALA A 207 10.08 -0.08 -8.38
N ALA A 208 9.31 -0.47 -9.39
CA ALA A 208 9.43 0.09 -10.74
C ALA A 208 8.98 1.56 -10.81
N VAL A 209 8.00 1.96 -10.00
CA VAL A 209 7.44 3.33 -10.01
C VAL A 209 8.07 4.26 -8.98
N SER A 210 8.86 3.75 -8.02
CA SER A 210 9.56 4.58 -7.03
C SER A 210 10.84 5.25 -7.56
N GLY A 211 11.24 4.97 -8.80
CA GLY A 211 12.43 5.54 -9.41
C GLY A 211 12.26 7.04 -9.66
N GLY A 212 12.95 7.87 -8.89
CA GLY A 212 12.86 9.34 -8.96
C GLY A 212 12.48 10.02 -7.64
N LEU A 213 12.00 9.24 -6.65
CA LEU A 213 11.64 9.75 -5.33
C LEU A 213 12.89 10.04 -4.47
N ASN A 214 12.93 11.21 -3.83
CA ASN A 214 14.00 11.59 -2.90
C ASN A 214 13.70 11.07 -1.48
N PHE A 215 14.34 9.98 -1.08
CA PHE A 215 14.17 9.41 0.25
C PHE A 215 15.06 10.14 1.28
N SER A 216 14.48 10.90 2.20
CA SER A 216 15.18 11.42 3.39
C SER A 216 14.62 10.80 4.67
N PHE A 217 15.47 10.52 5.65
CA PHE A 217 15.09 9.97 6.95
C PHE A 217 14.69 11.09 7.90
N GLY A 218 13.45 11.06 8.39
CA GLY A 218 12.95 11.98 9.39
C GLY A 218 13.46 11.69 10.81
N PRO A 219 13.21 12.59 11.77
CA PRO A 219 13.58 12.41 13.18
C PRO A 219 13.00 11.13 13.83
N SER A 220 11.75 10.78 13.50
CA SER A 220 11.06 9.60 14.04
C SER A 220 11.78 8.30 13.70
N VAL A 221 12.25 8.16 12.46
CA VAL A 221 13.03 7.00 12.00
C VAL A 221 14.36 6.89 12.75
N LEU A 222 15.03 8.02 12.99
CA LEU A 222 16.31 8.00 13.70
C LEU A 222 16.13 7.72 15.20
N LEU A 223 15.02 8.17 15.80
CA LEU A 223 14.63 7.79 17.15
C LEU A 223 14.32 6.29 17.26
N ALA A 224 13.59 5.73 16.29
CA ALA A 224 13.36 4.29 16.19
C ALA A 224 14.67 3.49 16.07
N ALA A 225 15.63 3.99 15.30
CA ALA A 225 16.98 3.40 15.19
C ALA A 225 17.73 3.45 16.54
N ALA A 226 17.56 4.52 17.32
CA ALA A 226 18.13 4.64 18.67
C ALA A 226 17.56 3.57 19.62
N ILE A 227 16.24 3.40 19.62
CA ILE A 227 15.53 2.39 20.41
C ILE A 227 15.96 0.98 19.99
N THR A 228 16.10 0.73 18.69
CA THR A 228 16.62 -0.52 18.13
C THR A 228 18.03 -0.84 18.64
N CYS A 229 18.91 0.17 18.72
CA CYS A 229 20.25 0.00 19.28
C CYS A 229 20.22 -0.43 20.75
N LEU A 230 19.35 0.15 21.56
CA LEU A 230 19.18 -0.25 22.96
C LEU A 230 18.70 -1.71 23.07
N GLY A 231 17.72 -2.11 22.24
CA GLY A 231 17.24 -3.49 22.18
C GLY A 231 18.35 -4.50 21.83
N LEU A 232 19.17 -4.17 20.83
CA LEU A 232 20.36 -4.96 20.47
C LEU A 232 21.38 -5.03 21.62
N GLY A 233 21.59 -3.92 22.34
CA GLY A 233 22.46 -3.86 23.51
C GLY A 233 21.97 -4.77 24.64
N VAL A 234 20.66 -4.83 24.86
CA VAL A 234 20.03 -5.73 25.84
C VAL A 234 20.16 -7.20 25.39
N LEU A 235 19.92 -7.51 24.10
CA LEU A 235 20.10 -8.84 23.53
C LEU A 235 21.54 -9.35 23.55
N ALA A 236 22.53 -8.46 23.65
CA ALA A 236 23.93 -8.84 23.81
C ALA A 236 24.20 -9.64 25.10
N PHE A 237 23.31 -9.55 26.11
CA PHE A 237 23.41 -10.30 27.36
C PHE A 237 22.85 -11.73 27.29
N VAL A 238 22.06 -12.05 26.25
CA VAL A 238 21.64 -13.43 25.99
C VAL A 238 22.87 -14.28 25.74
N SER A 239 22.98 -15.37 26.50
CA SER A 239 24.13 -16.25 26.46
C SER A 239 23.63 -17.68 26.46
N PRO A 240 24.05 -18.53 25.51
CA PRO A 240 23.57 -19.91 25.45
C PRO A 240 23.82 -20.59 26.79
N VAL A 241 22.82 -21.28 27.33
CA VAL A 241 23.01 -22.18 28.46
C VAL A 241 23.97 -23.27 27.98
N ALA A 242 25.26 -23.11 28.26
CA ALA A 242 26.25 -24.13 27.95
C ALA A 242 25.75 -25.43 28.57
N SER A 243 25.49 -26.44 27.75
CA SER A 243 25.06 -27.76 28.21
C SER A 243 26.02 -28.17 29.31
N ALA A 244 25.47 -28.35 30.52
CA ALA A 244 26.15 -28.27 31.81
C ALA A 244 27.21 -29.35 32.09
N GLU A 245 27.95 -29.84 31.09
CA GLU A 245 28.81 -31.01 31.20
C GLU A 245 30.17 -30.90 30.51
N SER A 246 30.53 -29.77 29.89
CA SER A 246 31.88 -29.66 29.29
C SER A 246 33.01 -29.43 30.31
N GLY A 247 32.68 -29.24 31.59
CA GLY A 247 33.65 -28.82 32.61
C GLY A 247 34.09 -29.88 33.63
N SER A 248 33.41 -31.03 33.76
CA SER A 248 33.68 -31.96 34.88
C SER A 248 34.08 -33.39 34.50
N THR A 249 34.07 -33.78 33.22
CA THR A 249 34.29 -35.19 32.83
C THR A 249 35.51 -35.44 31.95
N VAL A 250 36.19 -34.40 31.44
CA VAL A 250 37.44 -34.59 30.67
C VAL A 250 38.56 -35.19 31.55
N GLY A 251 38.52 -34.97 32.87
CA GLY A 251 39.44 -35.62 33.81
C GLY A 251 39.06 -37.06 34.21
N ALA A 252 37.83 -37.51 33.93
CA ALA A 252 37.33 -38.83 34.35
C ALA A 252 37.20 -39.84 33.20
N ALA A 253 37.07 -39.37 31.95
CA ALA A 253 36.93 -40.23 30.78
C ALA A 253 38.26 -40.89 30.34
N ALA A 254 39.41 -40.29 30.65
CA ALA A 254 40.73 -40.83 30.27
C ALA A 254 41.12 -42.16 30.98
N LYS A 255 40.20 -42.78 31.74
CA LYS A 255 40.40 -44.06 32.45
C LYS A 255 39.32 -45.12 32.20
N ALA A 256 38.35 -44.90 31.31
CA ALA A 256 37.27 -45.85 31.05
C ALA A 256 37.44 -46.53 29.67
N GLY A 257 37.24 -47.85 29.60
CA GLY A 257 37.38 -48.63 28.36
C GLY A 257 36.38 -48.25 27.26
N SER A 258 36.64 -48.70 26.03
CA SER A 258 35.95 -48.31 24.78
C SER A 258 34.42 -48.37 24.83
N ASP A 259 33.84 -49.32 25.54
CA ASP A 259 32.38 -49.52 25.59
C ASP A 259 31.66 -48.46 26.45
N VAL A 260 32.36 -47.89 27.43
CA VAL A 260 31.84 -46.82 28.30
C VAL A 260 31.88 -45.46 27.59
N GLU A 261 32.91 -45.22 26.77
CA GLU A 261 33.00 -44.02 25.95
C GLU A 261 31.89 -43.97 24.88
N ASP A 262 31.57 -45.11 24.28
CA ASP A 262 30.55 -45.24 23.24
C ASP A 262 29.13 -45.07 23.80
N ALA A 263 28.85 -45.62 24.99
CA ALA A 263 27.60 -45.38 25.72
C ALA A 263 27.44 -43.92 26.19
N ALA A 264 28.53 -43.30 26.67
CA ALA A 264 28.52 -41.89 27.05
C ALA A 264 28.34 -40.97 25.83
N ALA A 265 28.92 -41.33 24.67
CA ALA A 265 28.72 -40.61 23.41
C ALA A 265 27.25 -40.70 22.93
N LYS A 266 26.65 -41.89 22.93
CA LYS A 266 25.23 -42.09 22.60
C LYS A 266 24.32 -41.31 23.56
N GLY A 267 24.63 -41.31 24.86
CA GLY A 267 23.90 -40.52 25.87
C GLY A 267 23.98 -39.01 25.64
N ARG A 268 25.15 -38.48 25.25
CA ARG A 268 25.31 -37.05 24.89
C ARG A 268 24.52 -36.69 23.64
N ILE A 269 24.51 -37.56 22.63
CA ILE A 269 23.74 -37.37 21.39
C ILE A 269 22.24 -37.38 21.71
N ALA A 270 21.76 -38.36 22.48
CA ALA A 270 20.35 -38.46 22.87
C ALA A 270 19.86 -37.21 23.62
N ARG A 271 20.67 -36.63 24.52
CA ARG A 271 20.32 -35.38 25.23
C ARG A 271 20.29 -34.17 24.31
N ARG A 272 21.21 -34.08 23.34
CA ARG A 272 21.19 -33.01 22.34
C ARG A 272 19.97 -33.11 21.44
N VAL A 273 19.60 -34.32 21.01
CA VAL A 273 18.38 -34.58 20.24
C VAL A 273 17.15 -34.21 21.05
N LEU A 274 17.07 -34.63 22.32
CA LEU A 274 15.95 -34.27 23.20
C LEU A 274 15.81 -32.76 23.41
N ALA A 275 16.92 -32.06 23.65
CA ALA A 275 16.92 -30.60 23.79
C ALA A 275 16.49 -29.88 22.49
N LEU A 276 16.92 -30.40 21.33
CA LEU A 276 16.47 -29.92 20.03
C LEU A 276 14.96 -30.12 19.86
N VAL A 277 14.45 -31.32 20.12
CA VAL A 277 13.02 -31.63 20.04
C VAL A 277 12.21 -30.74 20.97
N LEU A 278 12.65 -30.55 22.22
CA LEU A 278 11.97 -29.66 23.16
C LEU A 278 11.94 -28.20 22.66
N ASN A 279 13.05 -27.69 22.14
CA ASN A 279 13.09 -26.35 21.56
C ASN A 279 12.18 -26.21 20.35
N LEU A 280 12.07 -27.24 19.49
CA LEU A 280 11.13 -27.25 18.37
C LEU A 280 9.67 -27.28 18.84
N VAL A 281 9.35 -28.05 19.87
CA VAL A 281 8.00 -28.09 20.48
C VAL A 281 7.64 -26.73 21.09
N LEU A 282 8.56 -26.10 21.81
CA LEU A 282 8.35 -24.76 22.37
C LEU A 282 8.21 -23.69 21.28
N ALA A 283 9.04 -23.75 20.23
CA ALA A 283 8.91 -22.86 19.08
C ALA A 283 7.56 -23.04 18.37
N ALA A 284 7.10 -24.29 18.19
CA ALA A 284 5.78 -24.59 17.62
C ALA A 284 4.64 -24.09 18.51
N ALA A 285 4.75 -24.23 19.84
CA ALA A 285 3.77 -23.69 20.79
C ALA A 285 3.71 -22.15 20.72
N CYS A 286 4.86 -21.47 20.64
CA CYS A 286 4.92 -20.03 20.43
C CYS A 286 4.31 -19.63 19.09
N CYS A 287 4.56 -20.38 18.01
CA CYS A 287 3.95 -20.15 16.70
C CYS A 287 2.42 -20.25 16.74
N MET A 288 1.87 -21.31 17.36
CA MET A 288 0.42 -21.45 17.57
C MET A 288 -0.14 -20.32 18.43
N GLY A 289 0.61 -19.89 19.46
CA GLY A 289 0.24 -18.73 20.27
C GLY A 289 0.18 -17.44 19.45
N THR A 290 1.15 -17.19 18.56
CA THR A 290 1.13 -16.04 17.66
C THR A 290 -0.10 -16.08 16.75
N VAL A 291 -0.44 -17.25 16.18
CA VAL A 291 -1.67 -17.42 15.39
C VAL A 291 -2.92 -17.09 16.23
N ALA A 292 -3.02 -17.61 17.45
CA ALA A 292 -4.13 -17.30 18.35
C ALA A 292 -4.21 -15.79 18.67
N CYS A 293 -3.08 -15.11 18.86
CA CYS A 293 -3.05 -13.65 19.01
C CYS A 293 -3.54 -12.93 17.75
N THR A 294 -3.17 -13.37 16.54
CA THR A 294 -3.65 -12.75 15.30
C THR A 294 -5.17 -12.91 15.14
N GLN A 295 -5.73 -14.06 15.51
CA GLN A 295 -7.18 -14.30 15.49
C GLN A 295 -7.90 -13.47 16.55
N GLY A 296 -7.34 -13.37 17.75
CA GLY A 296 -7.86 -12.51 18.83
C GLY A 296 -7.85 -11.03 18.45
N ALA A 297 -6.77 -10.58 17.81
CA ALA A 297 -6.63 -9.23 17.27
C ALA A 297 -7.72 -8.95 16.22
N HIS A 298 -7.87 -9.82 15.23
CA HIS A 298 -8.91 -9.70 14.21
C HIS A 298 -10.32 -9.68 14.82
N GLY A 299 -10.63 -10.61 15.73
CA GLY A 299 -11.94 -10.65 16.40
C GLY A 299 -12.23 -9.39 17.21
N TYR A 300 -11.21 -8.78 17.83
CA TYR A 300 -11.34 -7.51 18.54
C TYR A 300 -11.61 -6.34 17.58
N ILE A 301 -10.83 -6.22 16.51
CA ILE A 301 -10.98 -5.19 15.48
C ILE A 301 -12.34 -5.26 14.79
N ALA A 302 -12.77 -6.47 14.39
CA ALA A 302 -14.07 -6.70 13.81
C ALA A 302 -15.20 -6.34 14.79
N GLY A 303 -15.05 -6.68 16.08
CA GLY A 303 -16.00 -6.32 17.14
C GLY A 303 -16.13 -4.80 17.35
N ASN A 304 -15.04 -4.06 17.17
CA ASN A 304 -15.01 -2.60 17.25
C ASN A 304 -15.50 -1.91 15.97
N LYS A 305 -15.79 -2.66 14.90
CA LYS A 305 -16.17 -2.14 13.59
C LYS A 305 -15.17 -1.10 13.05
N THR A 306 -13.88 -1.40 13.22
CA THR A 306 -12.81 -0.52 12.75
C THR A 306 -12.91 -0.29 11.25
N LYS A 307 -12.73 0.97 10.86
CA LYS A 307 -12.93 1.46 9.51
C LYS A 307 -11.60 1.49 8.76
N PHE A 308 -11.43 0.61 7.77
CA PHE A 308 -10.18 0.50 7.00
C PHE A 308 -10.18 1.26 5.66
N TRP A 309 -11.18 2.12 5.42
CA TRP A 309 -11.15 3.06 4.29
C TRP A 309 -10.25 4.28 4.56
N GLU A 310 -9.85 4.50 5.82
CA GLU A 310 -8.76 5.39 6.19
C GLU A 310 -7.63 4.58 6.86
N PRO A 311 -6.83 3.83 6.07
CA PRO A 311 -5.85 2.88 6.61
C PRO A 311 -4.90 3.53 7.62
N VAL A 312 -4.39 4.74 7.34
CA VAL A 312 -3.45 5.41 8.25
C VAL A 312 -4.07 5.71 9.61
N LYS A 313 -5.34 6.18 9.66
CA LYS A 313 -6.03 6.42 10.93
C LYS A 313 -6.27 5.12 11.68
N ALA A 314 -6.72 4.07 10.98
CA ALA A 314 -6.93 2.76 11.57
C ALA A 314 -5.63 2.16 12.14
N TYR A 315 -4.52 2.29 11.41
CA TYR A 315 -3.21 1.83 11.83
C TYR A 315 -2.70 2.64 13.03
N ARG A 316 -2.80 3.97 13.02
CA ARG A 316 -2.43 4.83 14.16
C ARG A 316 -3.22 4.45 15.43
N ALA A 317 -4.51 4.17 15.28
CA ALA A 317 -5.40 3.85 16.39
C ALA A 317 -5.18 2.43 16.96
N ASN A 318 -4.87 1.44 16.11
CA ASN A 318 -4.84 0.02 16.52
C ASN A 318 -3.45 -0.63 16.48
N GLY A 319 -2.45 0.06 15.94
CA GLY A 319 -1.11 -0.48 15.68
C GLY A 319 -1.02 -1.23 14.35
N PHE A 320 0.19 -1.30 13.82
CA PHE A 320 0.46 -1.87 12.50
C PHE A 320 0.11 -3.35 12.45
N LEU A 321 0.65 -4.18 13.35
CA LEU A 321 0.49 -5.63 13.21
C LEU A 321 -0.97 -6.05 13.40
N THR A 322 -1.68 -5.43 14.35
CA THR A 322 -3.11 -5.69 14.59
C THR A 322 -3.95 -5.32 13.37
N SER A 323 -3.69 -4.17 12.76
CA SER A 323 -4.41 -3.72 11.57
C SER A 323 -4.08 -4.59 10.34
N PHE A 324 -2.79 -4.80 10.09
CA PHE A 324 -2.28 -5.58 8.96
C PHE A 324 -2.83 -7.00 8.95
N VAL A 325 -2.79 -7.71 10.09
CA VAL A 325 -3.31 -9.09 10.16
C VAL A 325 -4.83 -9.13 10.01
N SER A 326 -5.54 -8.12 10.54
CA SER A 326 -7.00 -8.04 10.41
C SER A 326 -7.43 -7.88 8.96
N ILE A 327 -6.77 -7.00 8.20
CA ILE A 327 -7.01 -6.85 6.76
C ILE A 327 -6.58 -8.12 6.01
N ALA A 328 -5.49 -8.77 6.43
CA ALA A 328 -5.02 -10.00 5.79
C ALA A 328 -6.04 -11.16 5.92
N TYR A 329 -6.72 -11.26 7.06
CA TYR A 329 -7.81 -12.23 7.26
C TYR A 329 -9.00 -11.98 6.31
N GLU A 330 -9.21 -10.74 5.88
CA GLU A 330 -10.31 -10.35 5.01
C GLU A 330 -9.94 -10.37 3.52
N MET A 331 -8.71 -10.74 3.13
CA MET A 331 -8.28 -10.79 1.72
C MET A 331 -9.13 -11.71 0.82
N PRO A 332 -9.55 -12.93 1.25
CA PRO A 332 -10.42 -13.76 0.43
C PRO A 332 -11.74 -13.03 0.09
N ILE A 333 -12.29 -13.26 -1.11
CA ILE A 333 -13.61 -12.71 -1.45
C ILE A 333 -14.67 -13.39 -0.58
N ARG A 334 -15.42 -12.58 0.17
CA ARG A 334 -16.44 -13.07 1.10
C ARG A 334 -17.72 -13.39 0.33
N LYS A 335 -18.20 -14.62 0.48
CA LYS A 335 -19.56 -14.99 0.09
C LYS A 335 -20.58 -14.20 0.94
N PRO A 336 -21.52 -13.46 0.32
CA PRO A 336 -22.56 -12.74 1.06
C PRO A 336 -23.38 -13.68 1.95
N GLU A 337 -23.83 -13.17 3.10
CA GLU A 337 -24.67 -13.94 4.02
C GLU A 337 -26.01 -14.28 3.36
N GLY A 338 -26.45 -15.53 3.49
CA GLY A 338 -27.70 -15.99 2.86
C GLY A 338 -27.65 -16.14 1.33
N TYR A 339 -26.49 -15.98 0.68
CA TYR A 339 -26.37 -16.08 -0.77
C TYR A 339 -26.82 -17.44 -1.33
N SER A 340 -27.69 -17.38 -2.34
CA SER A 340 -27.90 -18.44 -3.35
C SER A 340 -27.82 -17.84 -4.75
N THR A 341 -27.41 -18.66 -5.72
CA THR A 341 -27.27 -18.23 -7.13
C THR A 341 -28.62 -17.77 -7.69
N GLU A 342 -29.69 -18.51 -7.41
CA GLU A 342 -31.04 -18.20 -7.91
C GLU A 342 -31.56 -16.86 -7.36
N ALA A 343 -31.28 -16.57 -6.08
CA ALA A 343 -31.66 -15.30 -5.48
C ALA A 343 -30.90 -14.12 -6.12
N ALA A 344 -29.58 -14.28 -6.32
CA ALA A 344 -28.76 -13.26 -6.95
C ALA A 344 -29.16 -12.99 -8.41
N GLU A 345 -29.48 -14.05 -9.18
CA GLU A 345 -30.01 -13.92 -10.54
C GLU A 345 -31.35 -13.18 -10.58
N GLN A 346 -32.25 -13.47 -9.62
CA GLN A 346 -33.53 -12.77 -9.50
C GLN A 346 -33.35 -11.28 -9.13
N ILE A 347 -32.42 -10.97 -8.24
CA ILE A 347 -32.06 -9.60 -7.88
C ILE A 347 -31.51 -8.88 -9.13
N GLN A 348 -30.57 -9.48 -9.85
CA GLN A 348 -30.02 -8.92 -11.09
C GLN A 348 -31.12 -8.64 -12.12
N SER A 349 -32.01 -9.60 -12.36
CA SER A 349 -33.14 -9.45 -13.29
C SER A 349 -34.08 -8.31 -12.89
N THR A 350 -34.30 -8.12 -11.59
CA THR A 350 -35.15 -7.04 -11.04
C THR A 350 -34.56 -5.67 -11.37
N TYR A 351 -33.27 -5.46 -11.13
CA TYR A 351 -32.62 -4.20 -11.47
C TYR A 351 -32.47 -4.02 -12.99
N ALA A 352 -32.26 -5.08 -13.76
CA ALA A 352 -32.24 -5.01 -15.21
C ALA A 352 -33.60 -4.48 -15.75
N SER A 353 -34.71 -5.01 -15.24
CA SER A 353 -36.06 -4.54 -15.59
C SER A 353 -36.30 -3.09 -15.18
N LYS A 354 -35.72 -2.64 -14.04
CA LYS A 354 -35.79 -1.25 -13.58
C LYS A 354 -35.08 -0.29 -14.54
N ALA A 355 -33.97 -0.69 -15.15
CA ALA A 355 -33.31 0.12 -16.18
C ALA A 355 -34.21 0.30 -17.43
N GLU A 356 -34.89 -0.76 -17.85
CA GLU A 356 -35.78 -0.75 -19.02
C GLU A 356 -37.07 0.06 -18.77
N ALA A 357 -37.47 0.24 -17.51
CA ALA A 357 -38.65 0.99 -17.12
C ALA A 357 -38.50 2.52 -17.27
N ASP A 358 -37.27 3.05 -17.35
CA ASP A 358 -37.04 4.45 -17.71
C ASP A 358 -37.27 4.63 -19.22
N VAL A 359 -38.52 4.93 -19.58
CA VAL A 359 -38.97 5.03 -20.98
C VAL A 359 -38.13 6.02 -21.79
N ALA A 360 -37.72 7.14 -21.20
CA ALA A 360 -36.97 8.18 -21.91
C ALA A 360 -35.54 7.70 -22.21
N SER A 361 -34.83 7.22 -21.18
CA SER A 361 -33.49 6.68 -21.33
C SER A 361 -33.46 5.44 -22.23
N TRP A 362 -34.44 4.54 -22.07
CA TRP A 362 -34.53 3.31 -22.82
C TRP A 362 -34.85 3.54 -24.30
N LYS A 363 -35.73 4.50 -24.63
CA LYS A 363 -35.98 4.89 -26.02
C LYS A 363 -34.70 5.41 -26.70
N LYS A 364 -33.93 6.27 -26.03
CA LYS A 364 -32.64 6.76 -26.53
C LYS A 364 -31.69 5.59 -26.81
N TYR A 365 -31.54 4.68 -25.83
CA TYR A 365 -30.71 3.48 -25.98
C TYR A 365 -31.15 2.60 -27.15
N GLN A 366 -32.44 2.32 -27.32
CA GLN A 366 -32.94 1.48 -28.41
C GLN A 366 -32.60 2.06 -29.79
N ALA A 367 -32.72 3.38 -29.96
CA ALA A 367 -32.35 4.05 -31.20
C ALA A 367 -30.83 4.00 -31.44
N ALA A 368 -30.03 4.30 -30.41
CA ALA A 368 -28.57 4.21 -30.47
C ALA A 368 -28.11 2.78 -30.75
N ASN A 369 -28.75 1.76 -30.16
CA ASN A 369 -28.42 0.35 -30.36
C ASN A 369 -28.74 -0.14 -31.77
N ALA A 370 -29.87 0.27 -32.34
CA ALA A 370 -30.18 0.01 -33.74
C ALA A 370 -29.13 0.66 -34.69
N GLN A 371 -28.71 1.89 -34.38
CA GLN A 371 -27.65 2.57 -35.12
C GLN A 371 -26.29 1.86 -34.96
N PHE A 372 -25.93 1.44 -33.76
CA PHE A 372 -24.69 0.73 -33.44
C PHE A 372 -24.52 -0.54 -34.29
N GLY A 373 -25.60 -1.32 -34.47
CA GLY A 373 -25.60 -2.52 -35.31
C GLY A 373 -25.31 -2.26 -36.80
N THR A 374 -25.34 -1.01 -37.25
CA THR A 374 -25.00 -0.62 -38.63
C THR A 374 -23.71 0.19 -38.74
N LYS A 375 -23.44 1.07 -37.77
CA LYS A 375 -22.28 1.98 -37.77
C LYS A 375 -21.01 1.36 -37.22
N GLN A 376 -21.16 0.48 -36.22
CA GLN A 376 -20.05 -0.15 -35.48
C GLN A 376 -18.90 0.85 -35.18
N PRO A 377 -19.18 1.92 -34.41
CA PRO A 377 -18.19 2.96 -34.11
C PRO A 377 -16.95 2.37 -33.44
N ALA A 378 -15.78 2.97 -33.66
CA ALA A 378 -14.62 2.71 -32.82
C ALA A 378 -14.88 3.26 -31.41
N ILE A 379 -14.55 2.47 -30.39
CA ILE A 379 -14.71 2.82 -28.98
C ILE A 379 -13.32 3.07 -28.39
N VAL A 380 -13.05 4.32 -28.05
CA VAL A 380 -11.79 4.74 -27.42
C VAL A 380 -12.10 5.12 -25.98
N CYS A 381 -11.40 4.50 -25.03
CA CYS A 381 -11.51 4.78 -23.61
C CYS A 381 -10.15 5.22 -23.10
N ILE A 382 -10.04 6.48 -22.68
CA ILE A 382 -8.85 7.06 -22.08
C ILE A 382 -9.09 7.16 -20.59
N MET A 383 -8.33 6.39 -19.82
CA MET A 383 -8.19 6.57 -18.38
C MET A 383 -6.94 7.41 -18.13
N ASN A 384 -7.15 8.72 -17.93
CA ASN A 384 -6.07 9.67 -17.77
C ASN A 384 -5.59 9.68 -16.32
N GLU A 385 -4.32 9.31 -16.14
CA GLU A 385 -3.66 9.20 -14.85
C GLU A 385 -3.86 10.47 -14.02
N THR A 386 -4.45 10.31 -12.83
CA THR A 386 -4.65 11.35 -11.83
C THR A 386 -5.35 12.63 -12.37
N PHE A 387 -6.11 12.54 -13.47
CA PHE A 387 -6.83 13.69 -14.01
C PHE A 387 -8.09 14.02 -13.19
N ALA A 388 -8.04 15.10 -12.41
CA ALA A 388 -9.19 15.53 -11.62
C ALA A 388 -9.36 17.05 -11.57
N ASP A 389 -10.61 17.49 -11.67
CA ASP A 389 -10.98 18.87 -11.33
C ASP A 389 -11.08 19.04 -9.82
N ILE A 390 -9.96 19.42 -9.19
CA ILE A 390 -9.88 19.62 -7.75
C ILE A 390 -10.56 20.92 -7.27
N SER A 391 -11.23 21.69 -8.14
CA SER A 391 -12.11 22.77 -7.66
C SER A 391 -13.28 22.25 -6.82
N VAL A 392 -13.54 20.93 -6.85
CA VAL A 392 -14.52 20.25 -5.99
C VAL A 392 -14.18 20.33 -4.49
N LEU A 393 -12.91 20.56 -4.13
CA LEU A 393 -12.49 20.65 -2.73
C LEU A 393 -13.05 21.91 -2.05
N GLY A 394 -13.24 22.99 -2.81
CA GLY A 394 -13.82 24.24 -2.32
C GLY A 394 -13.41 25.44 -3.17
N ASN A 395 -13.69 26.65 -2.67
CA ASN A 395 -13.31 27.88 -3.37
C ASN A 395 -11.94 28.38 -2.89
N PHE A 396 -10.93 28.18 -3.72
CA PHE A 396 -9.56 28.65 -3.47
C PHE A 396 -8.94 29.39 -4.66
N GLY A 397 -9.75 29.78 -5.65
CA GLY A 397 -9.33 30.52 -6.84
C GLY A 397 -9.03 29.68 -8.08
N TYR A 398 -8.98 28.35 -7.96
CA TYR A 398 -8.87 27.42 -9.08
C TYR A 398 -10.25 27.07 -9.66
N THR A 399 -10.37 27.08 -10.99
CA THR A 399 -11.65 26.88 -11.72
C THR A 399 -11.68 25.60 -12.55
N GLY A 400 -10.72 24.70 -12.35
CA GLY A 400 -10.63 23.45 -13.10
C GLY A 400 -9.95 23.57 -14.48
N PRO A 401 -9.81 22.43 -15.19
CA PRO A 401 -9.29 22.35 -16.55
C PRO A 401 -10.23 23.05 -17.55
N ALA A 402 -9.71 24.02 -18.30
CA ALA A 402 -10.51 24.97 -19.06
C ALA A 402 -11.15 24.35 -20.30
N PHE A 403 -10.42 23.55 -21.07
CA PHE A 403 -10.96 22.91 -22.27
C PHE A 403 -12.03 21.87 -21.89
N TYR A 404 -11.72 20.97 -20.96
CA TYR A 404 -12.67 20.00 -20.41
C TYR A 404 -13.95 20.68 -19.90
N ASN A 405 -13.84 21.76 -19.13
CA ASN A 405 -15.01 22.49 -18.62
C ASN A 405 -15.79 23.21 -19.74
N SER A 406 -15.14 23.59 -20.85
CA SER A 406 -15.81 24.23 -22.00
C SER A 406 -16.61 23.28 -22.91
N MET A 407 -16.43 21.96 -22.81
CA MET A 407 -17.11 21.01 -23.69
C MET A 407 -18.63 20.94 -23.44
N ASP A 408 -19.42 21.49 -24.35
CA ASP A 408 -20.89 21.48 -24.33
C ASP A 408 -21.51 20.49 -25.33
N ASP A 409 -20.67 19.79 -26.12
CA ASP A 409 -21.04 18.86 -27.18
C ASP A 409 -20.88 17.36 -26.82
N CYS A 410 -20.92 17.00 -25.53
CA CYS A 410 -20.80 15.62 -25.07
C CYS A 410 -22.15 14.88 -25.08
N LEU A 411 -22.13 13.55 -25.27
CA LEU A 411 -23.30 12.68 -25.04
C LEU A 411 -23.68 12.68 -23.56
N MET A 412 -22.68 12.62 -22.68
CA MET A 412 -22.83 12.65 -21.23
C MET A 412 -21.53 13.14 -20.58
N ARG A 413 -21.63 13.76 -19.40
CA ARG A 413 -20.49 14.13 -18.57
C ARG A 413 -20.87 14.11 -17.09
N GLY A 414 -19.89 14.19 -16.20
CA GLY A 414 -20.18 14.45 -14.80
C GLY A 414 -19.07 14.07 -13.85
N LYS A 415 -19.40 14.12 -12.56
CA LYS A 415 -18.54 13.68 -11.47
C LYS A 415 -18.42 12.16 -11.49
N LEU A 416 -17.20 11.68 -11.28
CA LEU A 416 -16.90 10.25 -11.18
C LEU A 416 -16.37 9.92 -9.78
N TYR A 417 -17.03 9.02 -9.07
CA TYR A 417 -16.59 8.58 -7.74
C TYR A 417 -15.70 7.36 -7.87
N THR A 418 -14.55 7.42 -7.21
CA THR A 418 -13.45 6.44 -7.28
C THR A 418 -13.24 5.76 -5.94
N SER A 419 -12.61 4.59 -5.94
CA SER A 419 -12.36 3.79 -4.74
C SER A 419 -10.93 3.92 -4.20
N VAL A 420 -10.11 4.75 -4.84
CA VAL A 420 -8.69 4.91 -4.54
C VAL A 420 -8.29 6.39 -4.59
N LEU A 421 -7.22 6.74 -3.87
CA LEU A 421 -6.67 8.10 -3.76
C LEU A 421 -5.15 7.99 -3.82
N GLY A 422 -4.51 8.78 -4.69
CA GLY A 422 -3.04 8.88 -4.81
C GLY A 422 -2.33 7.64 -5.35
N GLY A 423 -3.05 6.55 -5.62
CA GLY A 423 -2.51 5.35 -6.25
C GLY A 423 -3.46 4.16 -6.15
N GLY A 424 -3.22 3.14 -6.98
CA GLY A 424 -4.10 1.97 -7.08
C GLY A 424 -4.93 1.95 -8.36
N THR A 425 -4.47 2.62 -9.42
CA THR A 425 -5.01 2.68 -10.80
C THR A 425 -5.67 1.36 -11.27
N CYS A 426 -5.07 0.19 -10.99
CA CYS A 426 -5.64 -1.11 -11.36
C CYS A 426 -7.03 -1.40 -10.77
N ASN A 427 -7.40 -0.76 -9.65
CA ASN A 427 -8.72 -0.87 -9.07
C ASN A 427 -9.75 -0.13 -9.93
N SER A 428 -9.42 1.08 -10.41
CA SER A 428 -10.29 1.82 -11.34
C SER A 428 -10.42 1.09 -12.69
N GLU A 429 -9.33 0.48 -13.19
CA GLU A 429 -9.42 -0.39 -14.37
C GLU A 429 -10.35 -1.59 -14.14
N PHE A 430 -10.20 -2.26 -13.00
CA PHE A 430 -11.04 -3.40 -12.61
C PHE A 430 -12.52 -3.00 -12.52
N GLU A 431 -12.83 -1.89 -11.84
CA GLU A 431 -14.20 -1.42 -11.70
C GLU A 431 -14.80 -1.08 -13.06
N PHE A 432 -14.06 -0.37 -13.91
CA PHE A 432 -14.52 0.01 -15.24
C PHE A 432 -14.73 -1.22 -16.14
N LEU A 433 -13.70 -2.05 -16.31
CA LEU A 433 -13.71 -3.14 -17.28
C LEU A 433 -14.62 -4.29 -16.88
N THR A 434 -14.82 -4.54 -15.58
CA THR A 434 -15.66 -5.66 -15.11
C THR A 434 -17.05 -5.23 -14.64
N GLY A 435 -17.23 -3.95 -14.30
CA GLY A 435 -18.46 -3.43 -13.69
C GLY A 435 -18.64 -3.81 -12.21
N ASN A 436 -17.71 -4.53 -11.59
CA ASN A 436 -17.74 -4.88 -10.17
C ASN A 436 -17.17 -3.76 -9.31
N SER A 437 -17.73 -3.53 -8.13
CA SER A 437 -17.32 -2.43 -7.26
C SER A 437 -16.30 -2.86 -6.22
N MET A 438 -15.32 -2.00 -5.94
CA MET A 438 -14.44 -2.15 -4.79
C MET A 438 -15.17 -2.00 -3.45
N ALA A 439 -16.40 -1.46 -3.43
CA ALA A 439 -17.27 -1.51 -2.26
C ALA A 439 -17.55 -2.94 -1.79
N TYR A 440 -17.66 -3.88 -2.75
CA TYR A 440 -17.82 -5.29 -2.46
C TYR A 440 -16.47 -6.00 -2.23
N VAL A 441 -15.47 -5.71 -3.07
CA VAL A 441 -14.15 -6.36 -2.95
C VAL A 441 -13.48 -6.01 -1.62
N GLY A 442 -13.54 -4.74 -1.21
CA GLY A 442 -12.95 -4.21 0.02
C GLY A 442 -11.69 -3.37 -0.22
N THR A 443 -11.39 -2.49 0.74
CA THR A 443 -10.23 -1.59 0.69
C THR A 443 -8.90 -2.33 0.85
N GLY A 444 -7.81 -1.76 0.31
CA GLY A 444 -6.46 -2.33 0.43
C GLY A 444 -6.21 -3.62 -0.37
N LYS A 445 -7.13 -3.95 -1.27
CA LYS A 445 -7.04 -5.08 -2.19
C LYS A 445 -6.76 -4.58 -3.61
N TYR A 446 -5.94 -5.34 -4.34
CA TYR A 446 -5.65 -5.13 -5.76
C TYR A 446 -6.11 -6.37 -6.51
N PRO A 447 -7.29 -6.34 -7.15
CA PRO A 447 -7.89 -7.53 -7.74
C PRO A 447 -6.95 -8.29 -8.68
N TYR A 448 -6.18 -7.57 -9.50
CA TYR A 448 -5.23 -8.15 -10.45
C TYR A 448 -4.15 -9.02 -9.78
N ASN A 449 -3.73 -8.65 -8.57
CA ASN A 449 -2.67 -9.35 -7.86
C ASN A 449 -3.19 -10.54 -7.06
N LEU A 450 -4.45 -10.49 -6.64
CA LEU A 450 -5.07 -11.41 -5.70
C LEU A 450 -5.91 -12.51 -6.37
N TYR A 451 -6.54 -12.22 -7.51
CA TYR A 451 -7.56 -13.07 -8.11
C TYR A 451 -7.25 -13.35 -9.59
N SER A 452 -7.69 -14.51 -10.10
CA SER A 452 -7.60 -14.80 -11.54
C SER A 452 -8.80 -14.20 -12.27
N MET A 453 -8.57 -13.55 -13.41
CA MET A 453 -9.65 -12.94 -14.19
C MET A 453 -10.16 -13.83 -15.33
N ASP A 454 -9.66 -15.07 -15.47
CA ASP A 454 -9.95 -15.97 -16.62
C ASP A 454 -11.44 -16.23 -16.89
N LYS A 455 -12.29 -16.11 -15.87
CA LYS A 455 -13.73 -16.40 -15.95
C LYS A 455 -14.60 -15.17 -15.74
N VAL A 456 -13.99 -14.00 -15.55
CA VAL A 456 -14.71 -12.76 -15.28
C VAL A 456 -15.08 -12.12 -16.62
N GLU A 457 -16.38 -11.89 -16.83
CA GLU A 457 -16.83 -11.17 -18.02
C GLU A 457 -16.38 -9.71 -17.96
N THR A 458 -15.91 -9.17 -19.07
CA THR A 458 -15.45 -7.78 -19.15
C THR A 458 -15.98 -7.07 -20.38
N LEU A 459 -15.88 -5.75 -20.39
CA LEU A 459 -16.18 -4.93 -21.56
C LEU A 459 -15.30 -5.32 -22.77
N ALA A 460 -14.04 -5.71 -22.53
CA ALA A 460 -13.12 -6.14 -23.59
C ALA A 460 -13.58 -7.47 -24.20
N SER A 461 -13.89 -8.48 -23.39
CA SER A 461 -14.40 -9.77 -23.89
C SER A 461 -15.76 -9.62 -24.60
N GLN A 462 -16.65 -8.78 -24.07
CA GLN A 462 -17.93 -8.46 -24.70
C GLN A 462 -17.75 -7.83 -26.09
N LEU A 463 -16.90 -6.81 -26.22
CA LEU A 463 -16.68 -6.14 -27.50
C LEU A 463 -15.98 -7.08 -28.50
N LYS A 464 -15.07 -7.93 -28.02
CA LYS A 464 -14.46 -8.98 -28.84
C LYS A 464 -15.48 -9.96 -29.39
N ASP A 465 -16.45 -10.40 -28.58
CA ASP A 465 -17.56 -11.26 -29.03
C ASP A 465 -18.48 -10.57 -30.05
N LEU A 466 -18.55 -9.23 -30.00
CA LEU A 466 -19.21 -8.40 -31.01
C LEU A 466 -18.37 -8.15 -32.27
N GLY A 467 -17.17 -8.75 -32.36
CA GLY A 467 -16.28 -8.68 -33.52
C GLY A 467 -15.29 -7.52 -33.52
N TYR A 468 -15.13 -6.81 -32.40
CA TYR A 468 -14.15 -5.73 -32.27
C TYR A 468 -12.75 -6.30 -32.04
N SER A 469 -11.74 -5.69 -32.66
CA SER A 469 -10.36 -5.88 -32.20
C SER A 469 -10.13 -5.09 -30.91
N THR A 470 -9.51 -5.70 -29.91
CA THR A 470 -9.34 -5.10 -28.58
C THR A 470 -7.88 -4.80 -28.26
N THR A 471 -7.54 -3.54 -27.99
CA THR A 471 -6.17 -3.13 -27.67
C THR A 471 -6.13 -2.37 -26.35
N ALA A 472 -5.25 -2.79 -25.44
CA ALA A 472 -4.88 -2.03 -24.26
C ALA A 472 -3.55 -1.29 -24.50
N ILE A 473 -3.41 -0.10 -23.93
CA ILE A 473 -2.21 0.73 -24.02
C ILE A 473 -1.85 1.20 -22.61
N HIS A 474 -0.59 1.07 -22.24
CA HIS A 474 -0.04 1.69 -21.04
C HIS A 474 1.46 1.90 -21.22
N PRO A 475 1.98 3.15 -21.23
CA PRO A 475 3.38 3.43 -21.56
C PRO A 475 4.34 3.17 -20.38
N ASN A 476 4.17 2.04 -19.69
CA ASN A 476 5.02 1.57 -18.60
C ASN A 476 5.22 0.05 -18.69
N LEU A 477 6.00 -0.55 -17.78
CA LEU A 477 6.30 -1.98 -17.78
C LEU A 477 5.01 -2.82 -17.74
N ALA A 478 4.86 -3.77 -18.67
CA ALA A 478 3.69 -4.64 -18.75
C ALA A 478 3.43 -5.44 -17.45
N SER A 479 4.48 -5.79 -16.71
CA SER A 479 4.37 -6.53 -15.45
C SER A 479 3.78 -5.71 -14.30
N ASN A 480 3.71 -4.38 -14.42
CA ASN A 480 3.10 -3.53 -13.41
C ASN A 480 1.62 -3.94 -13.23
N TRP A 481 1.24 -4.15 -11.98
CA TRP A 481 -0.07 -4.71 -11.59
C TRP A 481 -0.41 -6.06 -12.24
N LYS A 482 0.56 -6.82 -12.76
CA LYS A 482 0.32 -8.04 -13.57
C LYS A 482 -0.55 -7.79 -14.82
N ARG A 483 -0.50 -6.60 -15.42
CA ARG A 483 -1.27 -6.29 -16.65
C ARG A 483 -0.94 -7.22 -17.80
N ASP A 484 0.31 -7.65 -17.92
CA ASP A 484 0.77 -8.68 -18.87
C ASP A 484 -0.10 -9.94 -18.87
N LYS A 485 -0.57 -10.37 -17.70
CA LYS A 485 -1.49 -11.50 -17.55
C LYS A 485 -2.92 -11.06 -17.59
N VAL A 486 -3.30 -10.06 -16.78
CA VAL A 486 -4.71 -9.70 -16.60
C VAL A 486 -5.35 -9.19 -17.89
N TYR A 487 -4.64 -8.44 -18.72
CA TYR A 487 -5.21 -7.99 -20.00
C TYR A 487 -5.46 -9.16 -20.97
N GLN A 488 -4.62 -10.19 -20.93
CA GLN A 488 -4.91 -11.43 -21.65
C GLN A 488 -6.18 -12.10 -21.12
N GLN A 489 -6.34 -12.16 -19.78
CA GLN A 489 -7.52 -12.76 -19.13
C GLN A 489 -8.81 -11.98 -19.40
N PHE A 490 -8.72 -10.64 -19.45
CA PHE A 490 -9.83 -9.77 -19.85
C PHE A 490 -10.20 -9.90 -21.33
N GLY A 491 -9.36 -10.55 -22.14
CA GLY A 491 -9.66 -10.80 -23.55
C GLY A 491 -9.17 -9.73 -24.51
N PHE A 492 -8.23 -8.87 -24.10
CA PHE A 492 -7.53 -7.99 -25.03
C PHE A 492 -6.73 -8.81 -26.06
N ASP A 493 -6.83 -8.45 -27.33
CA ASP A 493 -6.03 -9.07 -28.40
C ASP A 493 -4.58 -8.59 -28.35
N GLN A 494 -4.38 -7.33 -27.96
CA GLN A 494 -3.07 -6.69 -27.91
C GLN A 494 -2.92 -5.85 -26.64
N PHE A 495 -1.70 -5.83 -26.11
CA PHE A 495 -1.27 -4.91 -25.06
C PHE A 495 0.01 -4.20 -25.51
N ILE A 496 -0.07 -2.88 -25.68
CA ILE A 496 1.07 -2.03 -26.03
C ILE A 496 1.62 -1.42 -24.74
N ASP A 497 2.77 -1.93 -24.31
CA ASP A 497 3.47 -1.47 -23.12
C ASP A 497 4.55 -0.43 -23.44
N VAL A 498 5.43 -0.10 -22.48
CA VAL A 498 6.56 0.82 -22.66
C VAL A 498 7.43 0.56 -23.89
N ASN A 499 7.52 -0.69 -24.39
CA ASN A 499 8.30 -0.98 -25.59
C ASN A 499 7.70 -0.34 -26.85
N GLY A 500 6.40 -0.06 -26.86
CA GLY A 500 5.70 0.68 -27.92
C GLY A 500 5.98 2.19 -27.93
N PHE A 501 6.68 2.70 -26.91
CA PHE A 501 6.91 4.13 -26.66
C PHE A 501 8.39 4.49 -26.53
N GLN A 502 9.28 3.68 -27.11
CA GLN A 502 10.71 3.98 -27.11
C GLN A 502 10.98 5.35 -27.75
N ASN A 503 11.68 6.22 -27.02
CA ASN A 503 11.99 7.60 -27.42
C ASN A 503 10.77 8.52 -27.55
N ALA A 504 9.59 8.12 -27.04
CA ALA A 504 8.47 9.04 -26.93
C ALA A 504 8.83 10.21 -26.00
N PRO A 505 8.29 11.41 -26.25
CA PRO A 505 8.48 12.54 -25.34
C PRO A 505 7.90 12.20 -23.96
N CYS A 506 8.57 12.68 -22.92
CA CYS A 506 8.11 12.56 -21.55
C CYS A 506 7.81 13.93 -20.96
N PHE A 507 6.84 13.98 -20.06
CA PHE A 507 6.51 15.15 -19.25
C PHE A 507 6.21 14.70 -17.83
N HIS A 508 6.78 15.40 -16.86
CA HIS A 508 6.72 15.02 -15.44
C HIS A 508 7.17 13.57 -15.18
N SER A 509 6.24 12.63 -14.99
CA SER A 509 6.52 11.27 -14.50
C SER A 509 6.65 10.20 -15.59
N GLY A 510 6.35 10.52 -16.86
CA GLY A 510 6.39 9.50 -17.91
C GLY A 510 6.12 10.03 -19.31
N VAL A 511 5.83 9.10 -20.23
CA VAL A 511 5.44 9.40 -21.61
C VAL A 511 4.24 10.37 -21.60
N THR A 512 4.29 11.38 -22.46
CA THR A 512 3.22 12.39 -22.57
C THR A 512 1.90 11.77 -23.01
N ASP A 513 0.78 12.33 -22.56
CA ASP A 513 -0.55 11.90 -22.98
C ASP A 513 -0.72 12.04 -24.52
N ALA A 514 -0.23 13.13 -25.11
CA ALA A 514 -0.24 13.30 -26.57
C ALA A 514 0.41 12.13 -27.33
N ALA A 515 1.48 11.53 -26.80
CA ALA A 515 2.15 10.40 -27.45
C ALA A 515 1.34 9.10 -27.37
N THR A 516 0.58 8.87 -26.29
CA THR A 516 -0.36 7.75 -26.23
C THR A 516 -1.57 7.99 -27.14
N TYR A 517 -2.03 9.24 -27.25
CA TYR A 517 -3.10 9.64 -28.18
C TYR A 517 -2.69 9.47 -29.64
N ASP A 518 -1.45 9.80 -30.00
CA ASP A 518 -0.90 9.51 -31.32
C ASP A 518 -0.92 8.01 -31.61
N LYS A 519 -0.60 7.16 -30.61
CA LYS A 519 -0.70 5.70 -30.75
C LYS A 519 -2.14 5.24 -30.98
N VAL A 520 -3.11 5.80 -30.27
CA VAL A 520 -4.54 5.55 -30.49
C VAL A 520 -4.93 5.93 -31.92
N LEU A 521 -4.55 7.12 -32.38
CA LEU A 521 -4.84 7.61 -33.73
C LEU A 521 -4.19 6.73 -34.81
N ASP A 522 -2.96 6.26 -34.59
CA ASP A 522 -2.28 5.32 -35.49
C ASP A 522 -3.06 3.99 -35.60
N ILE A 523 -3.53 3.44 -34.49
CA ILE A 523 -4.32 2.20 -34.47
C ILE A 523 -5.64 2.41 -35.23
N LEU A 524 -6.32 3.54 -35.00
CA LEU A 524 -7.57 3.89 -35.69
C LEU A 524 -7.40 4.06 -37.20
N LYS A 525 -6.25 4.55 -37.67
CA LYS A 525 -5.96 4.77 -39.10
C LYS A 525 -5.54 3.50 -39.82
N ASN A 526 -4.95 2.54 -39.13
CA ASN A 526 -4.36 1.34 -39.74
C ASN A 526 -5.28 0.11 -39.72
N ASN A 527 -6.51 0.23 -39.24
CA ASN A 527 -7.51 -0.84 -39.25
C ASN A 527 -8.93 -0.27 -39.38
N ASP A 528 -9.57 -0.55 -40.52
CA ASP A 528 -10.92 -0.06 -40.85
C ASP A 528 -12.05 -0.78 -40.10
N GLY A 529 -11.76 -1.91 -39.46
CA GLY A 529 -12.73 -2.68 -38.67
C GLY A 529 -13.15 -1.97 -37.38
N PRO A 530 -14.17 -2.49 -36.67
CA PRO A 530 -14.54 -2.00 -35.35
C PRO A 530 -13.43 -2.27 -34.32
N GLN A 531 -13.13 -1.26 -33.50
CA GLN A 531 -11.99 -1.27 -32.58
C GLN A 531 -12.40 -0.82 -31.19
N PHE A 532 -11.90 -1.52 -30.18
CA PHE A 532 -11.94 -1.10 -28.79
C PHE A 532 -10.51 -0.82 -28.33
N ILE A 533 -10.24 0.41 -27.94
CA ILE A 533 -8.92 0.85 -27.48
C ILE A 533 -9.06 1.39 -26.06
N PHE A 534 -8.36 0.79 -25.11
CA PHE A 534 -8.29 1.24 -23.72
C PHE A 534 -6.88 1.74 -23.41
N ASP A 535 -6.73 3.05 -23.22
CA ASP A 535 -5.46 3.71 -22.95
C ASP A 535 -5.39 4.19 -21.50
N VAL A 536 -4.35 3.74 -20.79
CA VAL A 536 -4.05 4.13 -19.41
C VAL A 536 -2.78 4.98 -19.42
N THR A 537 -2.92 6.28 -19.22
CA THR A 537 -1.79 7.22 -19.38
C THR A 537 -0.85 7.18 -18.16
N MET A 538 0.22 7.98 -18.17
CA MET A 538 1.28 7.95 -17.14
C MET A 538 1.83 9.35 -16.78
N GLN A 539 1.58 10.37 -17.61
CA GLN A 539 2.18 11.70 -17.53
C GLN A 539 2.07 12.34 -16.14
N ASN A 540 0.87 12.33 -15.55
CA ASN A 540 0.57 13.05 -14.31
C ASN A 540 0.81 12.24 -13.04
N HIS A 541 1.43 11.07 -13.15
CA HIS A 541 1.63 10.17 -12.03
C HIS A 541 2.41 10.83 -10.89
N THR A 542 2.16 10.37 -9.67
CA THR A 542 2.62 10.95 -8.41
C THR A 542 4.13 11.28 -8.35
N GLY A 543 4.46 12.21 -7.44
CA GLY A 543 5.79 12.79 -7.25
C GLY A 543 5.82 14.27 -7.62
N TYR A 544 4.98 15.10 -6.98
CA TYR A 544 4.85 16.54 -7.28
C TYR A 544 5.94 17.41 -6.62
N ASP A 545 7.03 16.79 -6.20
CA ASP A 545 8.25 17.41 -5.66
C ASP A 545 9.47 17.07 -6.53
N GLN A 546 9.24 16.77 -7.81
CA GLN A 546 10.29 16.40 -8.75
C GLN A 546 11.05 17.62 -9.30
N PHE A 547 10.41 18.79 -9.35
CA PHE A 547 11.00 20.03 -9.86
C PHE A 547 11.60 19.88 -11.27
N ASN A 548 10.99 19.03 -12.09
CA ASN A 548 11.48 18.64 -13.41
C ASN A 548 10.70 19.28 -14.58
N ILE A 549 9.66 20.05 -14.28
CA ILE A 549 8.89 20.81 -15.28
C ILE A 549 9.58 22.17 -15.51
N PRO A 550 9.85 22.58 -16.76
CA PRO A 550 10.41 23.89 -17.06
C PRO A 550 9.57 25.05 -16.47
N GLN A 551 10.26 26.04 -15.90
CA GLN A 551 9.62 27.15 -15.17
C GLN A 551 8.60 27.91 -16.02
N GLU A 552 8.86 28.05 -17.33
CA GLU A 552 7.98 28.72 -18.29
C GLU A 552 6.67 27.98 -18.58
N LEU A 553 6.60 26.68 -18.23
CA LEU A 553 5.39 25.86 -18.38
C LEU A 553 4.55 25.81 -17.10
N LEU A 554 5.14 26.14 -15.94
CA LEU A 554 4.44 26.12 -14.67
C LEU A 554 3.26 27.11 -14.66
N THR A 555 2.15 26.69 -14.04
CA THR A 555 0.98 27.58 -13.90
C THR A 555 1.27 28.82 -13.03
N ASN A 556 2.33 28.76 -12.21
CA ASN A 556 2.65 29.73 -11.16
C ASN A 556 1.49 29.93 -10.18
N TYR A 557 0.67 28.89 -10.00
CA TYR A 557 -0.43 28.89 -9.06
C TYR A 557 0.12 28.82 -7.63
N SER A 558 -0.47 29.60 -6.73
CA SER A 558 -0.12 29.56 -5.31
C SER A 558 -1.31 29.99 -4.48
N ILE A 559 -1.43 29.42 -3.30
CA ILE A 559 -2.45 29.80 -2.33
C ILE A 559 -1.77 30.62 -1.22
N PRO A 560 -2.31 31.80 -0.87
CA PRO A 560 -1.75 32.60 0.21
C PRO A 560 -1.67 31.85 1.53
N ASN A 561 -0.62 32.12 2.32
CA ASN A 561 -0.38 31.53 3.65
C ASN A 561 -0.18 30.00 3.67
N GLN A 562 0.13 29.40 2.51
CA GLN A 562 0.61 28.02 2.40
C GLN A 562 2.14 27.99 2.33
N SER A 563 2.76 26.90 2.78
CA SER A 563 4.22 26.76 2.71
C SER A 563 4.69 26.76 1.25
N ASP A 564 5.91 27.25 0.99
CA ASP A 564 6.48 27.24 -0.38
C ASP A 564 6.56 25.82 -0.94
N TYR A 565 6.79 24.83 -0.08
CA TYR A 565 6.88 23.42 -0.45
C TYR A 565 5.53 22.86 -0.89
N ASP A 566 4.46 23.08 -0.12
CA ASP A 566 3.13 22.58 -0.48
C ASP A 566 2.60 23.33 -1.71
N ASN A 567 2.86 24.64 -1.81
CA ASN A 567 2.51 25.43 -3.00
C ASN A 567 3.23 24.93 -4.25
N ALA A 568 4.50 24.53 -4.14
CA ALA A 568 5.23 23.96 -5.25
C ALA A 568 4.61 22.64 -5.72
N GLN A 569 4.23 21.76 -4.79
CA GLN A 569 3.53 20.50 -5.12
C GLN A 569 2.20 20.74 -5.83
N LEU A 570 1.38 21.64 -5.30
CA LEU A 570 0.11 21.98 -5.92
C LEU A 570 0.31 22.58 -7.32
N ASN A 571 1.30 23.46 -7.49
CA ASN A 571 1.61 24.10 -8.76
C ASN A 571 2.11 23.07 -9.81
N GLU A 572 2.94 22.10 -9.43
CA GLU A 572 3.36 21.00 -10.32
C GLU A 572 2.15 20.17 -10.76
N TYR A 573 1.32 19.72 -9.82
CA TYR A 573 0.11 18.95 -10.14
C TYR A 573 -0.82 19.72 -11.09
N LEU A 574 -1.13 20.98 -10.79
CA LEU A 574 -2.00 21.81 -11.64
C LEU A 574 -1.39 22.08 -13.02
N THR A 575 -0.06 22.07 -13.14
CA THR A 575 0.62 22.16 -14.43
C THR A 575 0.45 20.89 -15.26
N CYS A 576 0.54 19.72 -14.64
CA CYS A 576 0.24 18.43 -15.28
C CYS A 576 -1.22 18.36 -15.77
N ILE A 577 -2.18 18.81 -14.96
CA ILE A 577 -3.60 18.88 -15.37
C ILE A 577 -3.78 19.86 -16.54
N GLN A 578 -3.12 21.02 -16.52
CA GLN A 578 -3.18 21.95 -17.64
C GLN A 578 -2.60 21.35 -18.94
N GLN A 579 -1.52 20.58 -18.85
CA GLN A 579 -0.93 19.92 -20.02
C GLN A 579 -1.87 18.82 -20.57
N SER A 580 -2.44 18.01 -19.70
CA SER A 580 -3.38 16.94 -20.07
C SER A 580 -4.68 17.50 -20.68
N ASP A 581 -5.16 18.65 -20.20
CA ASP A 581 -6.31 19.36 -20.78
C ASP A 581 -6.03 19.86 -22.21
N LYS A 582 -4.80 20.32 -22.49
CA LYS A 582 -4.36 20.65 -23.86
C LYS A 582 -4.25 19.41 -24.74
N ASP A 583 -3.76 18.30 -24.21
CA ASP A 583 -3.62 17.05 -24.96
C ASP A 583 -5.01 16.42 -25.26
N LEU A 584 -5.98 16.55 -24.35
CA LEU A 584 -7.38 16.20 -24.61
C LEU A 584 -7.97 17.07 -25.73
N GLN A 585 -7.70 18.38 -25.73
CA GLN A 585 -8.09 19.26 -26.83
C GLN A 585 -7.51 18.81 -28.17
N TYR A 586 -6.24 18.42 -28.18
CA TYR A 586 -5.58 17.85 -29.34
C TYR A 586 -6.27 16.58 -29.83
N LEU A 587 -6.49 15.59 -28.94
CA LEU A 587 -7.15 14.33 -29.28
C LEU A 587 -8.54 14.56 -29.89
N ILE A 588 -9.39 15.36 -29.24
CA ILE A 588 -10.72 15.71 -29.76
C ILE A 588 -10.61 16.35 -31.16
N GLY A 589 -9.65 17.26 -31.33
CA GLY A 589 -9.39 17.91 -32.60
C GLY A 589 -9.02 16.95 -33.73
N GLU A 590 -8.23 15.92 -33.42
CA GLU A 590 -7.86 14.87 -34.38
C GLU A 590 -9.01 13.89 -34.66
N LEU A 591 -9.76 13.47 -33.62
CA LEU A 591 -10.93 12.60 -33.78
C LEU A 591 -12.03 13.23 -34.64
N LYS A 592 -12.22 14.55 -34.55
CA LYS A 592 -13.15 15.31 -35.41
C LYS A 592 -12.76 15.28 -36.90
N LYS A 593 -11.51 14.99 -37.24
CA LYS A 593 -11.01 14.93 -38.63
C LYS A 593 -11.12 13.55 -39.27
N LEU A 594 -11.42 12.52 -38.47
CA LEU A 594 -11.49 11.15 -38.98
C LEU A 594 -12.78 10.90 -39.75
N ASP A 595 -12.68 10.30 -40.94
CA ASP A 595 -13.83 9.85 -41.74
C ASP A 595 -14.35 8.47 -41.27
N ARG A 596 -14.57 8.35 -39.95
CA ARG A 596 -15.15 7.15 -39.32
C ARG A 596 -15.85 7.52 -38.02
N PRO A 597 -16.92 6.82 -37.63
CA PRO A 597 -17.59 7.05 -36.35
C PRO A 597 -16.71 6.59 -35.19
N VAL A 598 -16.50 7.47 -34.21
CA VAL A 598 -15.73 7.24 -32.98
C VAL A 598 -16.53 7.72 -31.78
N ILE A 599 -16.54 6.91 -30.72
CA ILE A 599 -16.97 7.28 -29.38
C ILE A 599 -15.74 7.33 -28.49
N LEU A 600 -15.60 8.42 -27.75
CA LEU A 600 -14.58 8.63 -26.74
C LEU A 600 -15.22 8.63 -25.35
N LEU A 601 -14.74 7.75 -24.47
CA LEU A 601 -14.86 7.92 -23.02
C LEU A 601 -13.52 8.45 -22.50
N PHE A 602 -13.52 9.59 -21.83
CA PHE A 602 -12.34 10.11 -21.13
C PHE A 602 -12.68 10.27 -19.65
N PHE A 603 -11.84 9.74 -18.76
CA PHE A 603 -12.06 9.83 -17.32
C PHE A 603 -10.76 9.78 -16.52
N GLY A 604 -10.78 10.38 -15.32
CA GLY A 604 -9.69 10.26 -14.35
C GLY A 604 -9.84 9.04 -13.44
N ASP A 605 -8.75 8.34 -13.17
CA ASP A 605 -8.75 7.12 -12.34
C ASP A 605 -8.84 7.40 -10.83
N HIS A 606 -8.21 8.49 -10.35
CA HIS A 606 -8.31 9.01 -8.97
C HIS A 606 -7.77 10.45 -8.85
N GLN A 607 -7.93 11.07 -7.67
CA GLN A 607 -7.24 12.31 -7.31
C GLN A 607 -5.81 12.05 -6.80
N PRO A 608 -4.91 13.07 -6.79
CA PRO A 608 -3.59 12.94 -6.19
C PRO A 608 -3.67 12.83 -4.66
N SER A 609 -2.66 12.22 -4.02
CA SER A 609 -2.58 12.15 -2.55
C SER A 609 -2.63 13.53 -1.88
N ILE A 610 -2.18 14.57 -2.59
CA ILE A 610 -2.18 15.95 -2.09
C ILE A 610 -3.57 16.49 -1.80
N SER A 611 -4.60 15.95 -2.45
CA SER A 611 -5.98 16.38 -2.26
C SER A 611 -6.47 16.27 -0.83
N GLN A 612 -5.96 15.32 -0.04
CA GLN A 612 -6.43 15.13 1.34
C GLN A 612 -6.09 16.35 2.21
N TRP A 613 -4.81 16.74 2.27
CA TRP A 613 -4.41 17.88 3.08
C TRP A 613 -4.83 19.22 2.45
N GLU A 614 -4.99 19.29 1.13
CA GLU A 614 -5.59 20.46 0.49
C GLU A 614 -7.06 20.62 0.89
N ASN A 615 -7.85 19.53 0.95
CA ASN A 615 -9.25 19.57 1.37
C ASN A 615 -9.40 20.08 2.81
N ASP A 616 -8.63 19.53 3.75
CA ASP A 616 -8.59 19.95 5.16
C ASP A 616 -8.29 21.46 5.27
N ARG A 617 -7.35 21.94 4.47
CA ARG A 617 -6.86 23.32 4.51
C ARG A 617 -7.79 24.31 3.82
N ILE A 618 -8.40 23.93 2.70
CA ILE A 618 -9.35 24.76 1.94
C ILE A 618 -10.67 24.86 2.69
N THR A 619 -11.06 23.82 3.43
CA THR A 619 -12.33 23.76 4.17
C THR A 619 -12.14 23.51 5.67
N PRO A 620 -11.41 24.38 6.39
CA PRO A 620 -11.03 24.15 7.79
C PRO A 620 -12.21 24.20 8.79
N ALA A 621 -13.39 24.63 8.33
CA ALA A 621 -14.61 24.65 9.13
C ALA A 621 -15.40 23.33 9.05
N GLU A 622 -15.07 22.45 8.11
CA GLU A 622 -15.70 21.14 7.98
C GLU A 622 -15.08 20.14 8.96
N ASN A 623 -15.84 19.10 9.32
CA ASN A 623 -15.28 18.01 10.11
C ASN A 623 -14.45 17.09 9.19
N PRO A 624 -13.12 16.97 9.37
CA PRO A 624 -12.26 16.15 8.53
C PRO A 624 -12.58 14.65 8.61
N ASP A 625 -13.32 14.22 9.65
CA ASP A 625 -13.79 12.84 9.82
C ASP A 625 -15.19 12.60 9.24
N SER A 626 -15.85 13.62 8.68
CA SER A 626 -17.17 13.44 8.05
C SER A 626 -17.06 12.80 6.67
N LEU A 627 -18.01 11.94 6.34
CA LEU A 627 -18.05 11.27 5.05
C LEU A 627 -18.16 12.28 3.90
N ASP A 628 -18.95 13.34 4.06
CA ASP A 628 -19.04 14.43 3.07
C ASP A 628 -17.70 15.07 2.75
N HIS A 629 -16.90 15.34 3.79
CA HIS A 629 -15.57 15.93 3.63
C HIS A 629 -14.64 14.96 2.89
N ILE A 630 -14.60 13.70 3.32
CA ILE A 630 -13.75 12.66 2.72
C ILE A 630 -14.12 12.42 1.25
N MET A 631 -15.42 12.31 0.94
CA MET A 631 -15.92 12.00 -0.40
C MET A 631 -15.52 13.03 -1.46
N LYS A 632 -15.16 14.27 -1.09
CA LYS A 632 -14.62 15.28 -2.04
C LYS A 632 -13.30 14.86 -2.67
N THR A 633 -12.47 14.13 -1.92
CA THR A 633 -11.14 13.69 -2.38
C THR A 633 -11.21 12.45 -3.27
N TYR A 634 -12.35 11.76 -3.30
CA TYR A 634 -12.60 10.58 -4.13
C TYR A 634 -13.44 10.89 -5.37
N GLN A 635 -13.48 12.16 -5.81
CA GLN A 635 -14.21 12.62 -6.99
C GLN A 635 -13.27 13.00 -8.13
N THR A 636 -13.33 12.31 -9.26
CA THR A 636 -12.75 12.74 -10.53
C THR A 636 -13.85 13.17 -11.48
N THR A 637 -13.61 13.09 -12.78
CA THR A 637 -14.53 13.56 -13.80
C THR A 637 -14.52 12.63 -15.01
N TYR A 638 -15.61 12.62 -15.79
CA TYR A 638 -15.68 11.88 -17.05
C TYR A 638 -16.46 12.63 -18.13
N ILE A 639 -16.21 12.28 -19.40
CA ILE A 639 -17.04 12.64 -20.55
C ILE A 639 -17.23 11.41 -21.45
N VAL A 640 -18.42 11.29 -22.04
CA VAL A 640 -18.69 10.46 -23.20
C VAL A 640 -18.98 11.40 -24.36
N TRP A 641 -18.18 11.33 -25.42
CA TRP A 641 -18.24 12.20 -26.58
C TRP A 641 -18.23 11.37 -27.86
N ALA A 642 -18.84 11.86 -28.95
CA ALA A 642 -18.78 11.21 -30.24
C ALA A 642 -18.52 12.22 -31.37
N ASN A 643 -17.79 11.78 -32.40
CA ASN A 643 -17.51 12.60 -33.59
C ASN A 643 -18.62 12.52 -34.65
N TYR A 644 -19.75 11.89 -34.34
CA TYR A 644 -20.87 11.65 -35.24
C TYR A 644 -22.19 11.72 -34.49
N ASP A 645 -23.29 11.96 -35.20
CA ASP A 645 -24.62 12.04 -34.58
C ASP A 645 -25.08 10.67 -34.05
N VAL A 646 -25.20 10.55 -32.73
CA VAL A 646 -25.79 9.37 -32.08
C VAL A 646 -27.33 9.50 -32.05
N ALA A 647 -28.02 8.45 -32.49
CA ALA A 647 -29.47 8.46 -32.61
C ALA A 647 -30.18 8.79 -31.28
N GLU A 648 -31.14 9.72 -31.35
CA GLU A 648 -31.90 10.26 -30.20
C GLU A 648 -31.04 10.90 -29.09
N ASN A 649 -29.77 11.20 -29.34
CA ASN A 649 -28.92 11.99 -28.44
C ASN A 649 -28.45 13.28 -29.14
N SER A 650 -28.87 14.43 -28.61
CA SER A 650 -28.53 15.75 -29.15
C SER A 650 -27.14 16.25 -28.74
N GLN A 651 -26.36 15.46 -27.99
CA GLN A 651 -25.02 15.82 -27.50
C GLN A 651 -24.98 17.16 -26.77
N THR A 652 -25.87 17.35 -25.80
CA THR A 652 -25.99 18.60 -25.04
C THR A 652 -25.31 18.54 -23.66
N SER A 653 -24.30 17.67 -23.51
CA SER A 653 -23.56 17.45 -22.27
C SER A 653 -24.46 17.13 -21.07
N GLU A 654 -25.32 16.12 -21.20
CA GLU A 654 -26.17 15.63 -20.09
C GLU A 654 -25.29 15.34 -18.86
N ASN A 655 -25.56 16.01 -17.73
CA ASN A 655 -24.74 15.91 -16.54
C ASN A 655 -25.27 14.84 -15.58
N ARG A 656 -24.45 13.83 -15.27
CA ARG A 656 -24.80 12.72 -14.39
C ARG A 656 -23.61 12.31 -13.53
N ALA A 657 -23.76 12.39 -12.22
CA ALA A 657 -22.81 11.79 -11.28
C ALA A 657 -22.86 10.26 -11.35
N THR A 658 -21.70 9.61 -11.29
CA THR A 658 -21.61 8.14 -11.28
C THR A 658 -20.33 7.63 -10.61
N SER A 659 -20.18 6.32 -10.45
CA SER A 659 -18.95 5.66 -9.97
C SER A 659 -18.33 4.78 -11.06
N VAL A 660 -17.04 4.47 -10.90
CA VAL A 660 -16.26 3.75 -11.92
C VAL A 660 -16.90 2.40 -12.30
N ASN A 661 -17.51 1.68 -11.35
CA ASN A 661 -18.16 0.39 -11.59
C ASN A 661 -19.41 0.49 -12.49
N TYR A 662 -20.06 1.65 -12.58
CA TYR A 662 -21.21 1.86 -13.46
C TYR A 662 -20.80 2.43 -14.83
N LEU A 663 -19.56 2.91 -14.96
CA LEU A 663 -19.13 3.71 -16.10
C LEU A 663 -19.14 2.92 -17.43
N SER A 664 -18.82 1.62 -17.42
CA SER A 664 -18.91 0.79 -18.63
C SER A 664 -20.35 0.55 -19.09
N ALA A 665 -21.29 0.44 -18.15
CA ALA A 665 -22.71 0.33 -18.48
C ALA A 665 -23.27 1.65 -19.02
N ILE A 666 -22.82 2.79 -18.49
CA ILE A 666 -23.14 4.12 -19.02
C ILE A 666 -22.57 4.29 -20.43
N LEU A 667 -21.29 3.97 -20.64
CA LEU A 667 -20.68 3.98 -21.98
C LEU A 667 -21.49 3.12 -22.95
N ALA A 668 -21.81 1.88 -22.57
CA ALA A 668 -22.59 0.98 -23.42
C ALA A 668 -23.98 1.54 -23.75
N GLN A 669 -24.67 2.15 -22.78
CA GLN A 669 -25.96 2.79 -22.98
C GLN A 669 -25.86 3.98 -23.97
N GLN A 670 -24.89 4.87 -23.76
CA GLN A 670 -24.73 6.07 -24.60
C GLN A 670 -24.23 5.71 -26.01
N ALA A 671 -23.41 4.68 -26.14
CA ALA A 671 -22.89 4.18 -27.40
C ALA A 671 -23.87 3.29 -28.19
N GLY A 672 -24.91 2.78 -27.53
CA GLY A 672 -25.78 1.75 -28.11
C GLY A 672 -25.13 0.37 -28.19
N ILE A 673 -24.07 0.10 -27.43
CA ILE A 673 -23.50 -1.26 -27.34
C ILE A 673 -24.56 -2.18 -26.73
N PRO A 674 -24.82 -3.39 -27.28
CA PRO A 674 -25.76 -4.33 -26.71
C PRO A 674 -25.47 -4.61 -25.23
N LEU A 675 -26.39 -4.19 -24.34
CA LEU A 675 -26.24 -4.33 -22.90
C LEU A 675 -26.43 -5.78 -22.43
N THR A 676 -25.53 -6.26 -21.57
CA THR A 676 -25.74 -7.49 -20.79
C THR A 676 -26.74 -7.28 -19.67
N ASP A 677 -27.32 -8.35 -19.13
CA ASP A 677 -28.23 -8.23 -17.98
C ASP A 677 -27.53 -7.65 -16.75
N TYR A 678 -26.22 -7.89 -16.58
CA TYR A 678 -25.45 -7.27 -15.52
C TYR A 678 -25.27 -5.76 -15.73
N GLN A 679 -24.97 -5.31 -16.96
CA GLN A 679 -24.90 -3.88 -17.29
C GLN A 679 -26.25 -3.19 -17.08
N LYS A 680 -27.36 -3.83 -17.48
CA LYS A 680 -28.71 -3.31 -17.19
C LYS A 680 -28.97 -3.23 -15.69
N ALA A 681 -28.58 -4.24 -14.91
CA ALA A 681 -28.71 -4.21 -13.46
C ALA A 681 -27.92 -3.04 -12.85
N ASN A 682 -26.69 -2.81 -13.29
CA ASN A 682 -25.88 -1.65 -12.89
C ASN A 682 -26.59 -0.32 -13.23
N LEU A 683 -27.16 -0.19 -14.43
CA LEU A 683 -27.96 0.99 -14.80
C LEU A 683 -29.20 1.17 -13.91
N GLY A 684 -29.93 0.09 -13.62
CA GLY A 684 -31.13 0.14 -12.76
C GLY A 684 -30.80 0.45 -11.30
N MET A 685 -29.67 -0.05 -10.79
CA MET A 685 -29.16 0.30 -9.47
C MET A 685 -28.79 1.79 -9.39
N SER A 686 -28.10 2.29 -10.41
CA SER A 686 -27.62 3.68 -10.51
C SER A 686 -28.73 4.74 -10.57
N GLN A 687 -30.00 4.36 -10.69
CA GLN A 687 -31.13 5.29 -10.61
C GLN A 687 -31.41 5.78 -9.19
N THR A 688 -31.17 4.93 -8.17
CA THR A 688 -31.41 5.26 -6.75
C THR A 688 -30.13 5.37 -5.94
N MET A 689 -29.06 4.72 -6.40
CA MET A 689 -27.71 4.83 -5.85
C MET A 689 -26.76 5.24 -6.98
N PRO A 690 -26.72 6.52 -7.40
CA PRO A 690 -25.97 6.93 -8.58
C PRO A 690 -24.47 6.66 -8.50
N ALA A 691 -23.90 6.65 -7.30
CA ALA A 691 -22.49 6.35 -7.09
C ALA A 691 -22.29 5.43 -5.89
N ILE A 692 -21.35 4.50 -6.02
CA ILE A 692 -20.84 3.70 -4.92
C ILE A 692 -19.35 3.44 -5.12
N SER A 693 -18.56 3.59 -4.05
CA SER A 693 -17.14 3.25 -4.02
C SER A 693 -16.79 2.50 -2.74
N ALA A 694 -15.54 2.09 -2.59
CA ALA A 694 -15.04 1.51 -1.35
C ALA A 694 -15.14 2.45 -0.13
N ILE A 695 -15.39 3.75 -0.34
CA ILE A 695 -15.45 4.79 0.70
C ILE A 695 -16.89 5.06 1.14
N GLY A 696 -17.84 5.09 0.20
CA GLY A 696 -19.23 5.42 0.50
C GLY A 696 -20.15 5.25 -0.71
N ALA A 697 -21.46 5.33 -0.44
CA ALA A 697 -22.52 5.33 -1.44
C ALA A 697 -23.23 6.68 -1.44
N MET A 698 -23.69 7.12 -2.61
CA MET A 698 -24.49 8.34 -2.78
C MET A 698 -25.90 7.97 -3.23
N ASP A 699 -26.93 8.56 -2.61
CA ASP A 699 -28.31 8.41 -3.05
C ASP A 699 -28.65 9.36 -4.22
N ALA A 700 -29.89 9.29 -4.72
CA ALA A 700 -30.37 10.15 -5.80
C ALA A 700 -30.50 11.64 -5.42
N ASP A 701 -30.57 11.96 -4.13
CA ASP A 701 -30.66 13.33 -3.60
C ASP A 701 -29.26 13.94 -3.34
N GLY A 702 -28.20 13.12 -3.45
CA GLY A 702 -26.81 13.53 -3.28
C GLY A 702 -26.27 13.36 -1.86
N HIS A 703 -26.99 12.68 -0.97
CA HIS A 703 -26.51 12.37 0.37
C HIS A 703 -25.58 11.15 0.36
N TYR A 704 -24.52 11.21 1.17
CA TYR A 704 -23.59 10.10 1.32
C TYR A 704 -23.92 9.21 2.52
N TYR A 705 -23.70 7.92 2.34
CA TYR A 705 -23.85 6.89 3.36
C TYR A 705 -22.64 5.97 3.37
N GLU A 706 -22.26 5.51 4.56
CA GLU A 706 -21.24 4.48 4.69
C GLU A 706 -21.78 3.16 4.14
N THR A 707 -20.96 2.41 3.41
CA THR A 707 -21.38 1.13 2.82
C THR A 707 -21.73 0.08 3.89
N THR A 708 -21.19 0.22 5.09
CA THR A 708 -21.45 -0.65 6.24
C THR A 708 -22.63 -0.22 7.12
N ASP A 709 -23.26 0.92 6.84
CA ASP A 709 -24.38 1.42 7.63
C ASP A 709 -25.69 0.68 7.28
N THR A 710 -26.05 -0.30 8.12
CA THR A 710 -27.28 -1.08 7.98
C THR A 710 -28.56 -0.28 8.24
N THR A 711 -28.45 0.97 8.70
CA THR A 711 -29.61 1.86 8.92
C THR A 711 -29.84 2.84 7.78
N SER A 712 -28.91 2.90 6.81
CA SER A 712 -29.02 3.74 5.61
C SER A 712 -30.24 3.33 4.74
N PRO A 713 -30.91 4.30 4.07
CA PRO A 713 -31.88 4.00 3.02
C PRO A 713 -31.32 3.12 1.89
N LEU A 714 -30.01 3.10 1.70
CA LEU A 714 -29.32 2.31 0.68
C LEU A 714 -28.92 0.91 1.15
N ALA A 715 -29.11 0.56 2.42
CA ALA A 715 -28.60 -0.69 3.00
C ALA A 715 -29.04 -1.95 2.23
N SER A 716 -30.33 -2.02 1.83
CA SER A 716 -30.83 -3.14 1.03
C SER A 716 -30.19 -3.16 -0.36
N GLN A 717 -30.00 -1.99 -0.98
CA GLN A 717 -29.43 -1.88 -2.32
C GLN A 717 -27.94 -2.25 -2.35
N ILE A 718 -27.21 -1.90 -1.30
CA ILE A 718 -25.81 -2.29 -1.11
C ILE A 718 -25.72 -3.81 -0.94
N SER A 719 -26.58 -4.42 -0.11
CA SER A 719 -26.63 -5.88 0.04
C SER A 719 -26.99 -6.61 -1.26
N ASP A 720 -27.91 -6.06 -2.06
CA ASP A 720 -28.23 -6.56 -3.40
C ASP A 720 -27.01 -6.49 -4.32
N LEU A 721 -26.25 -5.39 -4.29
CA LEU A 721 -25.02 -5.22 -5.07
C LEU A 721 -23.99 -6.30 -4.70
N GLU A 722 -23.80 -6.58 -3.41
CA GLU A 722 -22.88 -7.63 -2.95
C GLU A 722 -23.26 -9.01 -3.53
N ASN A 723 -24.57 -9.34 -3.58
CA ASN A 723 -25.06 -10.59 -4.17
C ASN A 723 -24.79 -10.63 -5.69
N ILE A 724 -25.07 -9.54 -6.40
CA ILE A 724 -24.80 -9.46 -7.85
C ILE A 724 -23.29 -9.53 -8.13
N ASN A 725 -22.45 -8.85 -7.35
CA ASN A 725 -21.00 -8.84 -7.55
C ASN A 725 -20.39 -10.21 -7.18
N TYR A 726 -20.91 -10.92 -6.17
CA TYR A 726 -20.49 -12.31 -5.95
C TYR A 726 -20.92 -13.23 -7.10
N LEU A 727 -22.12 -13.05 -7.66
CA LEU A 727 -22.56 -13.81 -8.84
C LEU A 727 -21.64 -13.58 -10.06
N ASN A 728 -21.31 -12.32 -10.36
CA ASN A 728 -20.56 -11.97 -11.57
C ASN A 728 -19.04 -12.03 -11.43
N PHE A 729 -18.51 -11.95 -10.20
CA PHE A 729 -17.08 -11.95 -9.93
C PHE A 729 -16.69 -12.91 -8.82
N GLY A 730 -17.23 -12.75 -7.61
CA GLY A 730 -16.73 -13.46 -6.43
C GLY A 730 -16.84 -14.99 -6.46
N SER A 731 -17.83 -15.54 -7.18
CA SER A 731 -18.02 -16.98 -7.40
C SER A 731 -17.13 -17.55 -8.51
N ARG A 732 -16.44 -16.68 -9.25
CA ARG A 732 -15.63 -17.03 -10.43
C ARG A 732 -14.12 -17.04 -10.14
N VAL A 733 -13.71 -16.51 -8.98
CA VAL A 733 -12.30 -16.29 -8.60
C VAL A 733 -11.81 -17.15 -7.45
#